data_AF-A0AAV6LJ55-F1
#
_entry.id   AF-A0AAV6LJ55-F1
#
_cell.length_a   1.000
_cell.length_b   1.000
_cell.length_c   1.000
_cell.angle_alpha   90.00
_cell.angle_beta   90.00
_cell.angle_gamma   90.00
#
_symmetry.space_group_name_H-M   'P 1'
#
loop_
_entity.id
_entity.type
_entity.pdbx_description
1 polymer ?
#
loop_
_entity_poly.entity_id
_entity_poly.type
_entity_poly.pdbx_seq_one_letter_code
_entity_poly.pdbx_strand_id
1 'polypeptide(L)'
;MDASRAEGCSSSSIPISPQWVYDVFVSFRGADTRKKFTSHLFAALEDNGFHTFRDDKELERGEFISDGLLKAIEGSRISLIVFSKDYAWSRWCLDELVKIMDCRETFKQIVVPIFYDVVPSDVRKQTGDLQDAFAEHEKCFREGSDGKVKKWRAALTVAANLSGRHLLNETNGDEAELIKMIIEDVRKVNPTLLNVPAHRVGLDRRVEELNVLLNMEFNHVGIVAIWGMGGIGKTTIAKRLFNLIRHKFERSGFLENVRETSQSPNGPVELQKKLLLAILNRSHELSNSHEGIEVIKKTAFGRKKVLLVLDDVDSDKQLKALAIDRNSFAPGSRIVITTRDKSSLKILELRKHEIYGPEKLDKDESVKLFSWHAFKKDHPPEDHLDLSRQIGHNAGGLPLALEVLGSYFRGKSIPQWESAIAKLRKIPDDDVQGKLNESLKMSFDSLSKQLKKLFLDIACFFVGMGRDFTVKILEGCNISAKDGIQKLADRCLIKYDYCIDLIMMHDLIRDMGREIVRQESLEDPGKRSRLWYPDDVLEVLSNDTGTEAVKGLILNATDVQVNAKAFEKMNAKAFEKMNNLWLLHLDYIHLTTSYEHISRRLLWLSWKGFPLDRIPWNFSMEKLVALDLSYSRLKKVWNGNMILGKLKFLYLSHCHYLTRTPDFSGLSSLEELLLNDCKSLVEVDESIRCLNKLLVLGVKNCTKLRKLPSSIWMLKSLERLDLSGCSKLGDLAVFKGPLYKLWCLFFSSGTLPPKAVDSIGLSRTPVLASSCLKELNLDDCHLSYLPEEIGNLISLQTLNLAKNNLSTLPDGICNLTCLKQLYLVENNVSNLPSGIGRLTSLESLSLSRNSLCTLPDTIGKLSCLKDLFVQNNNLSTLPDGICNLTCWKRLHLEENNVSNLPSGIGRLTSLESLYLSRNSLCTLPDTIGKLSCLMYLFVENNKLLHLPSEIGDLDSLEWLLLEGNNGFRALPESICKLVRLQYLNLNDCNLSHLPSEIDRLISLGSLCLGHNTSSLTIPDNLPCLHNLRSLPKLPTCTWGLSELKNAVEIIVPTGEEELLIWFPYHDGRGPNVSFVVPPSSSVNQKMLGWILRLVAWAPRETSYQYQSIKIEDVICNKIQRRDGVFQFYAYPTDVDHVWLIYIPQGYRGLQLEGGDEVEIPMTRSGADGVKIPIDVTHPNTLVKKWAIDLIYETDEIHKGNDTWCQVIYS
;
A
#
# COMPACT_ATOMS: atom_id res chain seq x y z
N MET A 1 -36.91 -52.77 22.61
CA MET A 1 -36.86 -54.15 22.09
C MET A 1 -36.18 -54.11 20.73
N ASP A 2 -35.06 -54.81 20.63
CA ASP A 2 -34.29 -55.28 19.48
C ASP A 2 -34.09 -54.45 18.18
N ALA A 3 -32.82 -54.01 18.05
CA ALA A 3 -31.83 -54.35 17.02
C ALA A 3 -32.01 -53.93 15.54
N SER A 4 -31.03 -53.15 15.05
CA SER A 4 -30.33 -53.46 13.78
C SER A 4 -28.98 -52.73 13.61
N ARG A 5 -27.91 -53.54 13.60
CA ARG A 5 -26.61 -53.47 12.89
C ARG A 5 -25.83 -52.14 12.76
N ALA A 6 -24.68 -52.14 13.44
CA ALA A 6 -23.51 -51.33 13.11
C ALA A 6 -22.63 -52.06 12.09
N GLU A 7 -22.32 -51.41 10.97
CA GLU A 7 -21.17 -51.70 10.10
C GLU A 7 -20.18 -50.54 10.23
N GLY A 8 -18.95 -50.86 10.63
CA GLY A 8 -17.87 -49.90 10.82
C GLY A 8 -17.23 -49.52 9.49
N CYS A 9 -16.94 -48.23 9.33
CA CYS A 9 -16.11 -47.72 8.24
C CYS A 9 -15.03 -46.77 8.80
N SER A 10 -13.79 -47.27 8.82
CA SER A 10 -12.50 -46.59 8.64
C SER A 10 -12.36 -45.12 9.06
N SER A 11 -11.73 -44.88 10.21
CA SER A 11 -11.01 -43.62 10.47
C SER A 11 -9.69 -43.62 9.69
N SER A 12 -9.57 -42.78 8.67
CA SER A 12 -8.27 -42.47 8.06
C SER A 12 -7.45 -41.63 9.03
N SER A 13 -6.56 -42.26 9.78
CA SER A 13 -5.57 -41.58 10.62
C SER A 13 -4.58 -40.82 9.75
N ILE A 14 -4.49 -39.52 9.96
CA ILE A 14 -3.46 -38.63 9.42
C ILE A 14 -2.08 -39.18 9.83
N PRO A 15 -1.05 -39.20 8.95
CA PRO A 15 0.26 -39.71 9.32
C PRO A 15 0.88 -38.79 10.39
N ILE A 16 1.18 -39.35 11.55
CA ILE A 16 1.96 -38.70 12.61
C ILE A 16 3.36 -38.43 12.03
N SER A 17 3.80 -37.18 12.05
CA SER A 17 5.18 -36.83 11.70
C SER A 17 6.17 -37.56 12.64
N PRO A 18 7.28 -38.15 12.14
CA PRO A 18 8.20 -38.89 13.00
C PRO A 18 8.80 -37.95 14.06
N GLN A 19 8.66 -38.32 15.33
CA GLN A 19 9.27 -37.62 16.46
C GLN A 19 10.67 -38.20 16.64
N TRP A 20 11.68 -37.56 16.06
CA TRP A 20 13.08 -38.02 16.14
C TRP A 20 13.61 -37.88 17.57
N VAL A 21 14.14 -38.96 18.13
CA VAL A 21 14.76 -39.02 19.46
C VAL A 21 16.27 -38.71 19.37
N TYR A 22 16.89 -39.04 18.23
CA TYR A 22 18.31 -38.85 17.98
C TYR A 22 18.55 -38.05 16.70
N ASP A 23 19.57 -37.20 16.73
CA ASP A 23 20.02 -36.43 15.56
C ASP A 23 20.74 -37.34 14.57
N VAL A 24 21.60 -38.23 15.10
CA VAL A 24 22.48 -39.09 14.30
C VAL A 24 22.56 -40.49 14.91
N PHE A 25 22.43 -41.51 14.06
CA PHE A 25 22.82 -42.89 14.33
C PHE A 25 24.09 -43.22 13.54
N VAL A 26 25.03 -43.95 14.13
CA VAL A 26 26.26 -44.36 13.45
C VAL A 26 26.31 -45.89 13.41
N SER A 27 26.22 -46.49 12.22
CA SER A 27 26.45 -47.92 12.01
C SER A 27 27.90 -48.15 11.62
N PHE A 28 28.59 -49.03 12.35
CA PHE A 28 30.01 -49.31 12.13
C PHE A 28 30.40 -50.69 12.63
N ARG A 29 31.53 -51.22 12.14
CA ARG A 29 32.11 -52.45 12.67
C ARG A 29 32.96 -52.16 13.89
N GLY A 30 32.46 -52.56 15.07
CA GLY A 30 33.13 -52.27 16.34
C GLY A 30 34.57 -52.77 16.46
N ALA A 31 34.92 -53.89 15.82
CA ALA A 31 36.30 -54.42 15.84
C ALA A 31 37.31 -53.54 15.08
N ASP A 32 36.83 -52.79 14.09
CA ASP A 32 37.69 -52.12 13.11
C ASP A 32 37.95 -50.66 13.52
N THR A 33 36.87 -49.94 13.88
CA THR A 33 36.90 -48.47 13.98
C THR A 33 36.52 -47.90 15.36
N ARG A 34 35.98 -48.72 16.29
CA ARG A 34 35.37 -48.24 17.56
C ARG A 34 36.30 -47.34 18.38
N LYS A 35 37.56 -47.74 18.57
CA LYS A 35 38.56 -47.00 19.37
C LYS A 35 39.45 -46.07 18.54
N LYS A 36 39.20 -45.95 17.24
CA LYS A 36 39.96 -45.14 16.29
C LYS A 36 39.04 -44.06 15.72
N PHE A 37 38.90 -43.99 14.41
CA PHE A 37 38.04 -43.10 13.65
C PHE A 37 36.66 -42.87 14.28
N THR A 38 35.90 -43.92 14.62
CA THR A 38 34.53 -43.76 15.13
C THR A 38 34.49 -43.04 16.48
N SER A 39 35.47 -43.24 17.36
CA SER A 39 35.54 -42.51 18.64
C SER A 39 35.76 -41.01 18.45
N HIS A 40 36.60 -40.64 17.47
CA HIS A 40 36.86 -39.25 17.10
C HIS A 40 35.65 -38.62 16.40
N LEU A 41 34.95 -39.38 15.56
CA LEU A 41 33.71 -38.94 14.93
C LEU A 41 32.61 -38.67 15.96
N PHE A 42 32.42 -39.54 16.95
CA PHE A 42 31.45 -39.31 18.03
C PHE A 42 31.82 -38.08 18.86
N ALA A 43 33.08 -37.92 19.24
CA ALA A 43 33.54 -36.73 19.97
C ALA A 43 33.29 -35.45 19.17
N ALA A 44 33.57 -35.47 17.86
CA ALA A 44 33.30 -34.35 16.97
C ALA A 44 31.79 -34.07 16.83
N LEU A 45 30.94 -35.09 16.74
CA LEU A 45 29.48 -34.89 16.68
C LEU A 45 28.96 -34.23 17.96
N GLU A 46 29.41 -34.69 19.13
CA GLU A 46 29.05 -34.11 20.43
C GLU A 46 29.58 -32.68 20.60
N ASP A 47 30.86 -32.43 20.26
CA ASP A 47 31.47 -31.09 20.31
C ASP A 47 30.74 -30.09 19.41
N ASN A 48 30.06 -30.57 18.37
CA ASN A 48 29.27 -29.76 17.45
C ASN A 48 27.77 -29.76 17.77
N GLY A 49 27.36 -30.35 18.90
CA GLY A 49 26.02 -30.25 19.49
C GLY A 49 24.99 -31.24 18.95
N PHE A 50 25.42 -32.35 18.33
CA PHE A 50 24.50 -33.38 17.81
C PHE A 50 24.23 -34.47 18.85
N HIS A 51 22.96 -34.73 19.13
CA HIS A 51 22.51 -35.83 19.98
C HIS A 51 22.64 -37.17 19.23
N THR A 52 23.75 -37.86 19.43
CA THR A 52 24.13 -39.06 18.67
C THR A 52 23.96 -40.32 19.52
N PHE A 53 23.22 -41.31 19.04
CA PHE A 53 23.04 -42.58 19.75
C PHE A 53 24.37 -43.33 19.92
N ARG A 54 24.67 -43.77 21.15
CA ARG A 54 25.83 -44.61 21.47
C ARG A 54 25.41 -45.91 22.15
N ASP A 55 25.79 -47.02 21.53
CA ASP A 55 25.48 -48.39 21.99
C ASP A 55 26.07 -48.72 23.38
N ASP A 56 27.18 -48.10 23.78
CA ASP A 56 27.86 -48.35 25.06
C ASP A 56 27.33 -47.56 26.26
N LYS A 57 26.49 -46.53 26.02
CA LYS A 57 25.96 -45.64 27.09
C LYS A 57 24.44 -45.67 27.22
N GLU A 58 23.70 -45.93 26.15
CA GLU A 58 22.25 -45.66 26.10
C GLU A 58 21.36 -46.91 26.04
N LEU A 59 21.94 -48.12 25.98
CA LEU A 59 21.20 -49.37 26.12
C LEU A 59 20.97 -49.69 27.61
N GLU A 60 19.71 -49.85 28.03
CA GLU A 60 19.38 -50.27 29.39
C GLU A 60 19.93 -51.68 29.70
N ARG A 61 20.62 -51.82 30.84
CA ARG A 61 21.18 -53.11 31.26
C ARG A 61 20.06 -54.08 31.64
N GLY A 62 19.75 -55.03 30.75
CA GLY A 62 18.78 -56.10 31.00
C GLY A 62 17.84 -56.40 29.83
N GLU A 63 17.76 -55.53 28.81
CA GLU A 63 16.96 -55.76 27.59
C GLU A 63 17.75 -56.51 26.50
N PHE A 64 17.03 -57.15 25.56
CA PHE A 64 17.64 -57.70 24.35
C PHE A 64 18.22 -56.56 23.50
N ILE A 65 19.54 -56.58 23.29
CA ILE A 65 20.30 -55.55 22.54
C ILE A 65 19.69 -55.26 21.15
N SER A 66 19.01 -56.23 20.53
CA SER A 66 18.36 -56.06 19.23
C SER A 66 17.24 -55.03 19.22
N ASP A 67 16.40 -54.98 20.25
CA ASP A 67 15.12 -54.26 20.18
C ASP A 67 15.33 -52.77 20.48
N GLY A 68 16.21 -52.45 21.43
CA GLY A 68 16.63 -51.08 21.71
C GLY A 68 17.35 -50.43 20.52
N LEU A 69 18.17 -51.21 19.81
CA LEU A 69 18.96 -50.72 18.68
C LEU A 69 18.11 -50.48 17.43
N LEU A 70 17.13 -51.34 17.14
CA LEU A 70 16.17 -51.12 16.05
C LEU A 70 15.30 -49.88 16.29
N LYS A 71 14.85 -49.64 17.53
CA LYS A 71 14.13 -48.41 17.91
C LYS A 71 15.01 -47.17 17.79
N ALA A 72 16.29 -47.25 18.16
CA ALA A 72 17.23 -46.16 18.00
C ALA A 72 17.44 -45.79 16.52
N ILE A 73 17.54 -46.79 15.62
CA ILE A 73 17.60 -46.56 14.18
C ILE A 73 16.34 -45.84 13.70
N GLU A 74 15.14 -46.33 14.04
CA GLU A 74 13.86 -45.69 13.67
C GLU A 74 13.73 -44.26 14.21
N GLY A 75 14.19 -44.03 15.44
CA GLY A 75 14.16 -42.73 16.12
C GLY A 75 15.23 -41.73 15.68
N SER A 76 16.10 -42.09 14.71
CA SER A 76 17.21 -41.25 14.27
C SER A 76 16.92 -40.50 12.99
N ARG A 77 17.28 -39.21 12.93
CA ARG A 77 17.07 -38.37 11.73
C ARG A 77 18.08 -38.66 10.61
N ILE A 78 19.35 -38.88 10.97
CA ILE A 78 20.45 -39.17 10.06
C ILE A 78 21.08 -40.52 10.45
N SER A 79 21.43 -41.35 9.47
CA SER A 79 22.23 -42.55 9.68
C SER A 79 23.56 -42.45 8.91
N LEU A 80 24.67 -42.42 9.64
CA LEU A 80 26.02 -42.52 9.09
C LEU A 80 26.43 -44.00 9.03
N ILE A 81 26.81 -44.49 7.85
CA ILE A 81 27.26 -45.89 7.69
C ILE A 81 28.76 -45.88 7.42
N VAL A 82 29.55 -46.38 8.37
CA VAL A 82 31.01 -46.49 8.22
C VAL A 82 31.35 -47.87 7.66
N PHE A 83 31.51 -47.95 6.34
CA PHE A 83 31.99 -49.15 5.67
C PHE A 83 33.49 -49.30 5.91
N SER A 84 33.87 -50.41 6.54
CA SER A 84 35.24 -50.86 6.77
C SER A 84 35.47 -52.22 6.10
N LYS A 85 36.73 -52.64 6.03
CA LYS A 85 37.14 -53.90 5.38
C LYS A 85 36.34 -55.11 5.86
N ASP A 86 36.11 -55.22 7.18
CA ASP A 86 35.44 -56.37 7.78
C ASP A 86 33.97 -56.11 8.14
N TYR A 87 33.36 -55.05 7.61
CA TYR A 87 31.97 -54.68 7.90
C TYR A 87 30.98 -55.80 7.59
N ALA A 88 31.13 -56.45 6.43
CA ALA A 88 30.23 -57.53 5.98
C ALA A 88 30.39 -58.86 6.74
N TRP A 89 31.43 -59.04 7.56
CA TRP A 89 31.58 -60.22 8.40
C TRP A 89 30.65 -60.20 9.62
N SER A 90 30.12 -59.03 9.98
CA SER A 90 29.19 -58.85 11.10
C SER A 90 27.74 -58.98 10.65
N ARG A 91 27.05 -60.04 11.10
CA ARG A 91 25.61 -60.20 10.87
C ARG A 91 24.80 -59.02 11.44
N TRP A 92 25.24 -58.46 12.56
CA TRP A 92 24.61 -57.30 13.20
C TRP A 92 24.70 -56.05 12.32
N CYS A 93 25.88 -55.74 11.76
CA CYS A 93 26.04 -54.58 10.89
C CYS A 93 25.19 -54.70 9.61
N LEU A 94 25.06 -55.92 9.08
CA LEU A 94 24.20 -56.20 7.92
C LEU A 94 22.70 -56.08 8.23
N ASP A 95 22.26 -56.50 9.43
CA ASP A 95 20.89 -56.35 9.88
C ASP A 95 20.53 -54.88 10.18
N GLU A 96 21.43 -54.12 10.80
CA GLU A 96 21.31 -52.67 10.97
C GLU A 96 21.19 -51.97 9.63
N LEU A 97 22.04 -52.33 8.67
CA LEU A 97 22.03 -51.73 7.34
C LEU A 97 20.70 -51.94 6.63
N VAL A 98 20.14 -53.16 6.67
CA VAL A 98 18.81 -53.42 6.11
C VAL A 98 17.77 -52.52 6.77
N LYS A 99 17.79 -52.42 8.11
CA LYS A 99 16.85 -51.58 8.83
C LYS A 99 16.99 -50.09 8.47
N ILE A 100 18.23 -49.58 8.37
CA ILE A 100 18.51 -48.20 7.96
C ILE A 100 17.94 -47.93 6.57
N MET A 101 18.10 -48.87 5.63
CA MET A 101 17.56 -48.73 4.27
C MET A 101 16.03 -48.77 4.24
N ASP A 102 15.40 -49.62 5.06
CA ASP A 102 13.94 -49.64 5.23
C ASP A 102 13.44 -48.31 5.82
N CYS A 103 14.13 -47.76 6.82
CA CYS A 103 13.78 -46.49 7.44
C CYS A 103 14.03 -45.28 6.52
N ARG A 104 15.01 -45.36 5.62
CA ARG A 104 15.22 -44.36 4.55
C ARG A 104 14.03 -44.30 3.61
N GLU A 105 13.48 -45.45 3.22
CA GLU A 105 12.31 -45.49 2.33
C GLU A 105 11.03 -45.04 3.04
N THR A 106 10.82 -45.54 4.26
CA THR A 106 9.59 -45.38 5.06
C THR A 106 9.51 -44.03 5.75
N PHE A 107 10.55 -43.64 6.48
CA PHE A 107 10.58 -42.42 7.30
C PHE A 107 11.37 -41.27 6.66
N LYS A 108 11.86 -41.45 5.43
CA LYS A 108 12.71 -40.48 4.72
C LYS A 108 13.95 -40.07 5.52
N GLN A 109 14.49 -40.99 6.33
CA GLN A 109 15.76 -40.80 7.02
C GLN A 109 16.89 -40.56 6.02
N ILE A 110 17.85 -39.71 6.42
CA ILE A 110 18.96 -39.33 5.55
C ILE A 110 20.13 -40.24 5.84
N VAL A 111 20.63 -40.92 4.80
CA VAL A 111 21.68 -41.93 4.92
C VAL A 111 22.92 -41.43 4.21
N VAL A 112 24.05 -41.41 4.92
CA VAL A 112 25.34 -40.98 4.39
C VAL A 112 26.37 -42.10 4.56
N PRO A 113 26.81 -42.73 3.47
CA PRO A 113 27.87 -43.73 3.53
C PRO A 113 29.25 -43.08 3.64
N ILE A 114 30.10 -43.66 4.49
CA ILE A 114 31.49 -43.28 4.71
C ILE A 114 32.34 -44.49 4.36
N PHE A 115 33.17 -44.37 3.34
CA PHE A 115 34.03 -45.44 2.87
C PHE A 115 35.41 -45.30 3.54
N TYR A 116 35.56 -45.99 4.66
CA TYR A 116 36.75 -45.96 5.51
C TYR A 116 37.67 -47.12 5.13
N ASP A 117 38.74 -46.79 4.38
CA ASP A 117 39.74 -47.74 3.89
C ASP A 117 39.15 -48.90 3.05
N VAL A 118 38.08 -48.59 2.31
CA VAL A 118 37.40 -49.51 1.37
C VAL A 118 37.04 -48.80 0.08
N VAL A 119 37.07 -49.52 -1.03
CA VAL A 119 36.68 -48.98 -2.34
C VAL A 119 35.17 -49.13 -2.53
N PRO A 120 34.44 -48.05 -2.88
CA PRO A 120 32.97 -48.09 -3.04
C PRO A 120 32.48 -49.09 -4.07
N SER A 121 33.24 -49.32 -5.14
CA SER A 121 32.92 -50.32 -6.15
C SER A 121 32.93 -51.73 -5.59
N ASP A 122 33.81 -52.03 -4.63
CA ASP A 122 33.90 -53.33 -3.99
C ASP A 122 32.74 -53.54 -3.02
N VAL A 123 32.33 -52.50 -2.29
CA VAL A 123 31.11 -52.54 -1.48
C VAL A 123 29.85 -52.72 -2.34
N ARG A 124 29.79 -52.02 -3.49
CA ARG A 124 28.65 -52.05 -4.41
C ARG A 124 28.50 -53.35 -5.19
N LYS A 125 29.60 -53.95 -5.62
CA LYS A 125 29.61 -55.23 -6.36
C LYS A 125 29.81 -56.44 -5.44
N GLN A 126 30.06 -56.20 -4.15
CA GLN A 126 30.43 -57.19 -3.15
C GLN A 126 31.61 -58.07 -3.63
N THR A 127 32.63 -57.41 -4.18
CA THR A 127 33.89 -58.01 -4.67
C THR A 127 35.02 -57.81 -3.64
N GLY A 128 36.15 -58.50 -3.82
CA GLY A 128 37.28 -58.40 -2.88
C GLY A 128 36.95 -59.02 -1.53
N ASP A 129 37.36 -58.39 -0.43
CA ASP A 129 37.21 -58.92 0.95
C ASP A 129 35.74 -59.14 1.37
N LEU A 130 34.78 -58.43 0.76
CA LEU A 130 33.35 -58.64 1.02
C LEU A 130 32.82 -59.93 0.37
N GLN A 131 33.44 -60.40 -0.71
CA GLN A 131 33.02 -61.62 -1.42
C GLN A 131 33.17 -62.84 -0.52
N ASP A 132 34.27 -62.92 0.21
CA ASP A 132 34.57 -64.01 1.14
C ASP A 132 33.61 -64.03 2.33
N ALA A 133 33.29 -62.85 2.87
CA ALA A 133 32.30 -62.70 3.95
C ALA A 133 30.92 -63.25 3.53
N PHE A 134 30.46 -62.90 2.33
CA PHE A 134 29.18 -63.38 1.82
C PHE A 134 29.20 -64.86 1.45
N ALA A 135 30.30 -65.37 0.90
CA ALA A 135 30.44 -66.80 0.64
C ALA A 135 30.31 -67.63 1.93
N GLU A 136 30.81 -67.11 3.06
CA GLU A 136 30.72 -67.76 4.35
C GLU A 136 29.31 -67.67 4.97
N HIS A 137 28.65 -66.51 4.87
CA HIS A 137 27.23 -66.41 5.28
C HIS A 137 26.35 -67.34 4.44
N GLU A 138 26.59 -67.44 3.13
CA GLU A 138 25.84 -68.34 2.25
C GLU A 138 26.01 -69.81 2.64
N LYS A 139 27.20 -70.25 3.07
CA LYS A 139 27.41 -71.60 3.61
C LYS A 139 26.64 -71.83 4.92
N CYS A 140 26.66 -70.85 5.82
CA CYS A 140 25.98 -70.93 7.13
C CYS A 140 24.44 -71.01 7.03
N PHE A 141 23.85 -70.63 5.90
CA PHE A 141 22.40 -70.48 5.71
C PHE A 141 21.82 -71.41 4.63
N ARG A 142 22.55 -72.48 4.23
CA ARG A 142 22.21 -73.36 3.09
C ARG A 142 20.89 -74.11 3.18
N GLU A 143 20.26 -74.22 4.35
CA GLU A 143 18.97 -74.89 4.49
C GLU A 143 18.07 -74.09 5.44
N GLY A 144 17.07 -73.38 4.89
CA GLY A 144 15.91 -72.90 5.65
C GLY A 144 15.89 -71.44 6.13
N SER A 145 16.80 -70.54 5.74
CA SER A 145 16.68 -69.11 6.09
C SER A 145 16.15 -68.25 4.94
N ASP A 146 15.03 -67.61 5.23
CA ASP A 146 14.14 -66.82 4.38
C ASP A 146 14.82 -65.58 3.76
N GLY A 147 15.49 -65.74 2.61
CA GLY A 147 15.97 -64.63 1.76
C GLY A 147 16.95 -63.63 2.40
N LYS A 148 17.44 -63.87 3.61
CA LYS A 148 18.17 -62.88 4.44
C LYS A 148 19.46 -62.38 3.80
N VAL A 149 20.26 -63.30 3.27
CA VAL A 149 21.50 -62.96 2.54
C VAL A 149 21.20 -62.13 1.29
N LYS A 150 20.09 -62.39 0.59
CA LYS A 150 19.65 -61.58 -0.57
C LYS A 150 19.29 -60.15 -0.14
N LYS A 151 18.60 -59.98 0.99
CA LYS A 151 18.29 -58.66 1.56
C LYS A 151 19.56 -57.89 1.94
N TRP A 152 20.54 -58.55 2.57
CA TRP A 152 21.83 -57.94 2.90
C TRP A 152 22.59 -57.48 1.65
N ARG A 153 22.67 -58.32 0.61
CA ARG A 153 23.32 -57.95 -0.67
C ARG A 153 22.62 -56.76 -1.33
N ALA A 154 21.28 -56.73 -1.32
CA ALA A 154 20.51 -55.63 -1.86
C ALA A 154 20.75 -54.31 -1.08
N ALA A 155 20.67 -54.34 0.24
CA ALA A 155 20.88 -53.17 1.09
C ALA A 155 22.29 -52.57 0.93
N LEU A 156 23.33 -53.41 0.88
CA LEU A 156 24.72 -52.97 0.58
C LEU A 156 24.84 -52.32 -0.79
N THR A 157 24.23 -52.92 -1.82
CA THR A 157 24.27 -52.37 -3.17
C THR A 157 23.62 -50.99 -3.23
N VAL A 158 22.45 -50.84 -2.61
CA VAL A 158 21.73 -49.55 -2.58
C VAL A 158 22.49 -48.51 -1.74
N ALA A 159 22.99 -48.88 -0.56
CA ALA A 159 23.76 -47.97 0.28
C ALA A 159 25.06 -47.50 -0.38
N ALA A 160 25.78 -48.38 -1.09
CA ALA A 160 27.00 -48.04 -1.82
C ALA A 160 26.74 -47.29 -3.15
N ASN A 161 25.49 -47.19 -3.59
CA ASN A 161 25.07 -46.33 -4.69
C ASN A 161 24.79 -44.89 -4.25
N LEU A 162 24.63 -44.64 -2.94
CA LEU A 162 24.48 -43.28 -2.42
C LEU A 162 25.82 -42.53 -2.49
N SER A 163 25.75 -41.22 -2.73
CA SER A 163 26.90 -40.33 -2.65
C SER A 163 27.42 -40.27 -1.22
N GLY A 164 28.67 -40.68 -1.01
CA GLY A 164 29.31 -40.75 0.29
C GLY A 164 30.62 -39.98 0.37
N ARG A 165 31.33 -40.13 1.49
CA ARG A 165 32.68 -39.57 1.69
C ARG A 165 33.74 -40.66 1.64
N HIS A 166 34.92 -40.34 1.12
CA HIS A 166 35.99 -41.30 0.84
C HIS A 166 37.31 -40.89 1.49
N LEU A 167 37.83 -41.69 2.42
CA LEU A 167 39.09 -41.38 3.12
C LEU A 167 40.29 -41.25 2.18
N LEU A 168 40.46 -42.21 1.26
CA LEU A 168 41.64 -42.24 0.38
C LEU A 168 41.55 -41.24 -0.78
N ASN A 169 40.36 -41.11 -1.39
CA ASN A 169 40.20 -40.30 -2.61
C ASN A 169 39.99 -38.81 -2.32
N GLU A 170 39.36 -38.44 -1.20
CA GLU A 170 39.01 -37.03 -0.91
C GLU A 170 40.01 -36.37 0.04
N THR A 171 40.57 -37.11 1.00
CA THR A 171 41.46 -36.52 2.02
C THR A 171 42.87 -37.09 2.02
N ASN A 172 43.21 -37.92 1.03
CA ASN A 172 44.53 -38.56 0.88
C ASN A 172 44.98 -39.31 2.14
N GLY A 173 44.02 -39.86 2.92
CA GLY A 173 44.27 -40.57 4.16
C GLY A 173 44.17 -39.74 5.45
N ASP A 174 43.85 -38.44 5.40
CA ASP A 174 43.66 -37.62 6.61
C ASP A 174 42.26 -37.85 7.23
N GLU A 175 42.23 -38.55 8.37
CA GLU A 175 41.02 -38.82 9.14
C GLU A 175 40.40 -37.55 9.75
N ALA A 176 41.21 -36.57 10.17
CA ALA A 176 40.71 -35.36 10.81
C ALA A 176 40.00 -34.45 9.81
N GLU A 177 40.52 -34.35 8.59
CA GLU A 177 39.86 -33.61 7.51
C GLU A 177 38.56 -34.30 7.07
N LEU A 178 38.55 -35.64 7.01
CA LEU A 178 37.35 -36.41 6.71
C LEU A 178 36.26 -36.18 7.76
N ILE A 179 36.62 -36.19 9.05
CA ILE A 179 35.68 -35.90 10.14
C ILE A 179 35.12 -34.49 10.00
N LYS A 180 35.93 -33.47 9.70
CA LYS A 180 35.42 -32.10 9.47
C LYS A 180 34.39 -32.06 8.35
N MET A 181 34.69 -32.70 7.21
CA MET A 181 33.77 -32.77 6.08
C MET A 181 32.44 -33.46 6.45
N ILE A 182 32.50 -34.57 7.20
CA ILE A 182 31.30 -35.27 7.69
C ILE A 182 30.47 -34.34 8.59
N ILE A 183 31.09 -33.61 9.53
CA ILE A 183 30.38 -32.67 10.40
C ILE A 183 29.71 -31.55 9.59
N GLU A 184 30.36 -31.05 8.54
CA GLU A 184 29.75 -30.05 7.65
C GLU A 184 28.53 -30.60 6.91
N ASP A 185 28.57 -31.86 6.46
CA ASP A 185 27.45 -32.48 5.78
C ASP A 185 26.28 -32.75 6.73
N VAL A 186 26.56 -33.24 7.94
CA VAL A 186 25.54 -33.42 8.99
C VAL A 186 24.91 -32.07 9.35
N ARG A 187 25.70 -30.98 9.43
CA ARG A 187 25.20 -29.62 9.67
C ARG A 187 24.29 -29.07 8.57
N LYS A 188 24.61 -29.33 7.29
CA LYS A 188 23.75 -28.93 6.17
C LYS A 188 22.38 -29.60 6.26
N VAL A 189 22.33 -30.79 6.85
CA VAL A 189 21.18 -31.68 6.83
C VAL A 189 20.33 -31.60 8.11
N ASN A 190 20.96 -31.32 9.26
CA ASN A 190 20.29 -31.17 10.56
C ASN A 190 20.51 -29.78 11.17
N PRO A 191 19.80 -28.75 10.71
CA PRO A 191 19.82 -27.47 11.40
C PRO A 191 18.90 -27.55 12.62
N THR A 192 19.47 -27.36 13.81
CA THR A 192 18.76 -26.81 14.98
C THR A 192 18.25 -25.42 14.59
N LEU A 193 17.11 -25.36 13.91
CA LEU A 193 16.52 -24.12 13.41
C LEU A 193 15.89 -23.35 14.56
N LEU A 194 16.06 -22.03 14.56
CA LEU A 194 15.25 -21.17 15.43
C LEU A 194 13.78 -21.36 15.05
N ASN A 195 12.90 -21.43 16.04
CA ASN A 195 11.47 -21.57 15.80
C ASN A 195 10.94 -20.34 15.05
N VAL A 196 10.45 -20.54 13.83
CA VAL A 196 9.78 -19.54 12.99
C VAL A 196 8.36 -20.04 12.77
N PRO A 197 7.33 -19.17 12.87
CA PRO A 197 5.94 -19.57 12.62
C PRO A 197 5.80 -20.31 11.28
N ALA A 198 5.01 -21.39 11.28
CA ALA A 198 4.83 -22.23 10.11
C ALA A 198 4.21 -21.48 8.91
N HIS A 199 3.41 -20.44 9.19
CA HIS A 199 2.78 -19.58 8.19
C HIS A 199 3.73 -18.45 7.77
N ARG A 200 4.15 -18.44 6.50
CA ARG A 200 5.18 -17.52 5.97
C ARG A 200 4.62 -16.25 5.31
N VAL A 201 3.41 -15.85 5.67
CA VAL A 201 2.69 -14.75 5.00
C VAL A 201 3.53 -13.47 5.03
N GLY A 202 3.94 -12.98 3.86
CA GLY A 202 4.75 -11.78 3.68
C GLY A 202 6.20 -11.83 4.20
N LEU A 203 6.64 -12.96 4.78
CA LEU A 203 7.96 -13.07 5.40
C LEU A 203 9.08 -13.21 4.36
N ASP A 204 8.91 -14.02 3.33
CA ASP A 204 9.99 -14.35 2.39
C ASP A 204 10.44 -13.12 1.58
N ARG A 205 9.50 -12.29 1.08
CA ARG A 205 9.82 -11.01 0.41
C ARG A 205 10.68 -10.08 1.28
N ARG A 206 10.30 -9.87 2.55
CA ARG A 206 11.01 -8.98 3.49
C ARG A 206 12.42 -9.51 3.81
N VAL A 207 12.58 -10.83 3.81
CA VAL A 207 13.88 -11.47 4.01
C VAL A 207 14.76 -11.38 2.76
N GLU A 208 14.20 -11.45 1.56
CA GLU A 208 14.92 -11.20 0.30
C GLU A 208 15.46 -9.76 0.24
N GLU A 209 14.62 -8.77 0.57
CA GLU A 209 15.02 -7.36 0.68
C GLU A 209 16.21 -7.18 1.64
N LEU A 210 16.15 -7.81 2.82
CA LEU A 210 17.25 -7.79 3.79
C LEU A 210 18.51 -8.48 3.29
N ASN A 211 18.36 -9.58 2.56
CA ASN A 211 19.50 -10.32 2.01
C ASN A 211 20.25 -9.48 0.96
N VAL A 212 19.53 -8.67 0.17
CA VAL A 212 20.13 -7.67 -0.74
C VAL A 212 20.90 -6.61 0.05
N LEU A 213 20.33 -6.07 1.14
CA LEU A 213 20.99 -5.06 1.98
C LEU A 213 22.24 -5.58 2.69
N LEU A 214 22.25 -6.86 3.09
CA LEU A 214 23.42 -7.50 3.66
C LEU A 214 24.56 -7.65 2.65
N ASN A 215 24.29 -7.48 1.35
CA ASN A 215 25.27 -7.40 0.27
C ASN A 215 26.33 -8.51 0.37
N MET A 216 25.85 -9.76 0.31
CA MET A 216 26.61 -10.97 0.60
C MET A 216 27.79 -11.24 -0.35
N GLU A 217 27.86 -10.54 -1.48
CA GLU A 217 28.87 -10.69 -2.53
C GLU A 217 30.21 -10.01 -2.20
N PHE A 218 30.21 -9.02 -1.31
CA PHE A 218 31.42 -8.25 -0.99
C PHE A 218 32.06 -8.68 0.33
N ASN A 219 33.39 -8.76 0.35
CA ASN A 219 34.19 -9.20 1.50
C ASN A 219 34.39 -8.11 2.57
N HIS A 220 33.39 -7.30 2.88
CA HIS A 220 33.45 -6.28 3.95
C HIS A 220 32.60 -6.70 5.17
N VAL A 221 32.69 -5.98 6.29
CA VAL A 221 31.80 -6.15 7.45
C VAL A 221 30.50 -5.41 7.18
N GLY A 222 29.39 -6.16 7.06
CA GLY A 222 28.05 -5.61 6.85
C GLY A 222 27.27 -5.55 8.17
N ILE A 223 26.78 -4.36 8.54
CA ILE A 223 25.88 -4.18 9.69
C ILE A 223 24.55 -3.66 9.17
N VAL A 224 23.46 -4.35 9.48
CA VAL A 224 22.10 -3.94 9.12
C VAL A 224 21.24 -3.88 10.38
N ALA A 225 20.54 -2.76 10.58
CA ALA A 225 19.61 -2.60 11.67
C ALA A 225 18.16 -2.68 11.16
N ILE A 226 17.38 -3.63 11.69
CA ILE A 226 15.94 -3.75 11.48
C ILE A 226 15.24 -2.83 12.49
N TRP A 227 14.70 -1.71 12.03
CA TRP A 227 14.07 -0.67 12.85
C TRP A 227 12.57 -0.57 12.55
N GLY A 228 11.73 -0.61 13.58
CA GLY A 228 10.28 -0.55 13.38
C GLY A 228 9.47 -0.67 14.66
N MET A 229 8.18 -0.39 14.58
CA MET A 229 7.27 -0.42 15.73
C MET A 229 7.15 -1.82 16.38
N GLY A 230 6.67 -1.87 17.62
CA GLY A 230 6.37 -3.14 18.30
C GLY A 230 5.35 -3.97 17.49
N GLY A 231 5.53 -5.28 17.43
CA GLY A 231 4.60 -6.19 16.75
C GLY A 231 4.76 -6.32 15.22
N ILE A 232 5.60 -5.50 14.56
CA ILE A 232 5.78 -5.53 13.09
C ILE A 232 6.49 -6.80 12.54
N GLY A 233 6.98 -7.68 13.42
CA GLY A 233 7.64 -8.93 13.02
C GLY A 233 9.17 -8.87 12.88
N LYS A 234 9.85 -7.86 13.42
CA LYS A 234 11.33 -7.72 13.35
C LYS A 234 12.07 -8.99 13.80
N THR A 235 11.73 -9.50 14.98
CA THR A 235 12.31 -10.73 15.55
C THR A 235 12.06 -11.92 14.63
N THR A 236 10.85 -12.07 14.09
CA THR A 236 10.48 -13.16 13.17
C THR A 236 11.27 -13.10 11.86
N ILE A 237 11.41 -11.91 11.28
CA ILE A 237 12.21 -11.67 10.08
C ILE A 237 13.69 -12.02 10.35
N ALA A 238 14.24 -11.56 11.47
CA ALA A 238 15.63 -11.83 11.85
C ALA A 238 15.89 -13.33 12.09
N LYS A 239 14.97 -14.05 12.75
CA LYS A 239 15.04 -15.51 12.94
C LYS A 239 15.03 -16.26 11.61
N ARG A 240 14.14 -15.87 10.69
CA ARG A 240 14.04 -16.47 9.35
C ARG A 240 15.31 -16.26 8.54
N LEU A 241 15.83 -15.03 8.52
CA LEU A 241 17.08 -14.69 7.87
C LEU A 241 18.25 -15.50 8.44
N PHE A 242 18.38 -15.56 9.77
CA PHE A 242 19.43 -16.32 10.44
C PHE A 242 19.42 -17.80 10.02
N ASN A 243 18.24 -18.43 10.04
CA ASN A 243 18.07 -19.81 9.60
C ASN A 243 18.50 -20.03 8.15
N LEU A 244 18.26 -19.06 7.26
CA LEU A 244 18.59 -19.17 5.84
C LEU A 244 20.09 -19.00 5.56
N ILE A 245 20.80 -18.13 6.28
CA ILE A 245 22.18 -17.77 5.91
C ILE A 245 23.27 -18.25 6.87
N ARG A 246 22.92 -18.76 8.08
CA ARG A 246 23.91 -19.18 9.10
C ARG A 246 24.98 -20.14 8.60
N HIS A 247 24.63 -21.05 7.68
CA HIS A 247 25.54 -22.05 7.14
C HIS A 247 26.66 -21.45 6.26
N LYS A 248 26.56 -20.17 5.87
CA LYS A 248 27.56 -19.45 5.06
C LYS A 248 28.67 -18.78 5.89
N PHE A 249 28.67 -19.00 7.20
CA PHE A 249 29.56 -18.35 8.17
C PHE A 249 30.25 -19.40 9.03
N GLU A 250 31.49 -19.11 9.43
CA GLU A 250 32.27 -20.01 10.29
C GLU A 250 31.71 -20.05 11.71
N ARG A 251 31.07 -18.96 12.13
CA ARG A 251 30.38 -18.85 13.41
C ARG A 251 29.09 -18.09 13.25
N SER A 252 28.06 -18.52 13.95
CA SER A 252 26.75 -17.89 13.94
C SER A 252 26.16 -17.85 15.34
N GLY A 253 25.66 -16.70 15.78
CA GLY A 253 24.98 -16.55 17.06
C GLY A 253 23.72 -15.71 16.96
N PHE A 254 22.68 -16.11 17.69
CA PHE A 254 21.45 -15.34 17.84
C PHE A 254 21.25 -15.03 19.33
N LEU A 255 21.22 -13.76 19.69
CA LEU A 255 21.01 -13.30 21.06
C LEU A 255 19.59 -12.72 21.20
N GLU A 256 18.69 -13.51 21.81
CA GLU A 256 17.30 -13.11 22.07
C GLU A 256 17.20 -12.13 23.26
N ASN A 257 16.25 -11.20 23.18
CA ASN A 257 15.83 -10.30 24.27
C ASN A 257 17.00 -9.59 24.98
N VAL A 258 17.82 -8.86 24.21
CA VAL A 258 18.98 -8.12 24.73
C VAL A 258 18.57 -7.11 25.80
N ARG A 259 17.48 -6.36 25.58
CA ARG A 259 16.93 -5.41 26.57
C ARG A 259 16.65 -6.08 27.91
N GLU A 260 15.88 -7.17 27.90
CA GLU A 260 15.44 -7.86 29.12
C GLU A 260 16.63 -8.39 29.92
N THR A 261 17.57 -9.05 29.24
CA THR A 261 18.79 -9.57 29.90
C THR A 261 19.65 -8.44 30.47
N SER A 262 19.67 -7.26 29.85
CA SER A 262 20.45 -6.12 30.35
C SER A 262 19.91 -5.54 31.67
N GLN A 263 18.64 -5.78 32.00
CA GLN A 263 17.98 -5.25 33.19
C GLN A 263 18.20 -6.12 34.44
N SER A 264 18.77 -7.32 34.30
CA SER A 264 19.06 -8.20 35.43
C SER A 264 20.25 -7.68 36.28
N PRO A 265 20.39 -8.14 37.54
CA PRO A 265 21.59 -7.90 38.33
C PRO A 265 22.84 -8.40 37.58
N ASN A 266 23.88 -7.57 37.45
CA ASN A 266 25.05 -7.82 36.59
C ASN A 266 24.74 -8.02 35.09
N GLY A 267 23.64 -7.43 34.59
CA GLY A 267 23.17 -7.56 33.20
C GLY A 267 24.22 -7.48 32.08
N PRO A 268 25.22 -6.57 32.12
CA PRO A 268 26.28 -6.54 31.10
C PRO A 268 27.11 -7.84 31.03
N VAL A 269 27.42 -8.45 32.17
CA VAL A 269 28.21 -9.70 32.21
C VAL A 269 27.37 -10.89 31.76
N GLU A 270 26.10 -10.94 32.15
CA GLU A 270 25.18 -11.99 31.71
C GLU A 270 24.91 -11.94 30.20
N LEU A 271 24.79 -10.73 29.63
CA LEU A 271 24.73 -10.53 28.19
C LEU A 271 25.97 -11.08 27.47
N GLN A 272 27.16 -10.81 28.01
CA GLN A 272 28.42 -11.30 27.45
C GLN A 272 28.52 -12.83 27.51
N LYS A 273 28.14 -13.45 28.64
CA LYS A 273 28.08 -14.91 28.78
C LYS A 273 27.12 -15.54 27.78
N LYS A 274 25.91 -14.98 27.63
CA LYS A 274 24.93 -15.46 26.63
C LYS A 274 25.44 -15.31 25.20
N LEU A 275 26.13 -14.21 24.88
CA LEU A 275 26.73 -14.02 23.55
C LEU A 275 27.82 -15.07 23.27
N LEU A 276 28.73 -15.30 24.23
CA LEU A 276 29.78 -16.31 24.10
C LEU A 276 29.19 -17.71 23.93
N LEU A 277 28.16 -18.04 24.73
CA LEU A 277 27.45 -19.31 24.60
C LEU A 277 26.76 -19.43 23.23
N ALA A 278 26.12 -18.38 22.73
CA ALA A 278 25.43 -18.40 21.44
C ALA A 278 26.36 -18.54 20.23
N ILE A 279 27.60 -18.04 20.30
CA ILE A 279 28.57 -18.08 19.20
C ILE A 279 29.49 -19.31 19.28
N LEU A 280 29.93 -19.66 20.50
CA LEU A 280 30.97 -20.68 20.75
C LEU A 280 30.41 -21.99 21.29
N ASN A 281 29.12 -22.06 21.66
CA ASN A 281 28.49 -23.19 22.36
C ASN A 281 29.22 -23.61 23.64
N ARG A 282 29.92 -22.67 24.29
CA ARG A 282 30.67 -22.90 25.54
C ARG A 282 30.38 -21.80 26.54
N SER A 283 30.16 -22.19 27.80
CA SER A 283 30.06 -21.26 28.92
C SER A 283 31.45 -20.78 29.32
N HIS A 284 31.62 -19.46 29.43
CA HIS A 284 32.81 -18.84 29.98
C HIS A 284 32.47 -18.17 31.32
N GLU A 285 33.27 -18.44 32.34
CA GLU A 285 33.24 -17.65 33.57
C GLU A 285 33.93 -16.31 33.31
N LEU A 286 33.24 -15.22 33.65
CA LEU A 286 33.72 -13.85 33.47
C LEU A 286 33.68 -13.15 34.83
N SER A 287 34.79 -12.53 35.24
CA SER A 287 34.85 -11.85 36.53
C SER A 287 34.19 -10.47 36.49
N ASN A 288 34.29 -9.77 35.35
CA ASN A 288 33.70 -8.43 35.17
C ASN A 288 33.46 -8.11 33.68
N SER A 289 32.73 -7.02 33.42
CA SER A 289 32.31 -6.66 32.05
C SER A 289 33.47 -6.21 31.14
N HIS A 290 34.54 -5.64 31.67
CA HIS A 290 35.69 -5.23 30.86
C HIS A 290 36.47 -6.45 30.35
N GLU A 291 36.69 -7.43 31.22
CA GLU A 291 37.28 -8.71 30.82
C GLU A 291 36.44 -9.39 29.73
N GLY A 292 35.11 -9.39 29.88
CA GLY A 292 34.20 -9.96 28.89
C GLY A 292 34.31 -9.32 27.50
N ILE A 293 34.50 -7.99 27.41
CA ILE A 293 34.70 -7.28 26.13
C ILE A 293 35.95 -7.80 25.41
N GLU A 294 37.07 -7.93 26.13
CA GLU A 294 38.33 -8.41 25.55
C GLU A 294 38.25 -9.88 25.14
N VAL A 295 37.60 -10.71 25.96
CA VAL A 295 37.34 -12.12 25.63
C VAL A 295 36.48 -12.22 24.37
N ILE A 296 35.39 -11.46 24.26
CA ILE A 296 34.52 -11.47 23.08
C ILE A 296 35.30 -11.08 21.80
N LYS A 297 36.05 -9.99 21.83
CA LYS A 297 36.83 -9.53 20.67
C LYS A 297 37.84 -10.60 20.23
N LYS A 298 38.58 -11.17 21.17
CA LYS A 298 39.65 -12.15 20.88
C LYS A 298 39.10 -13.50 20.47
N THR A 299 38.08 -13.99 21.17
CA THR A 299 37.63 -15.40 21.07
C THR A 299 36.40 -15.58 20.21
N ALA A 300 35.41 -14.68 20.27
CA ALA A 300 34.16 -14.81 19.53
C ALA A 300 34.22 -14.14 18.14
N PHE A 301 34.69 -12.90 18.09
CA PHE A 301 34.76 -12.13 16.84
C PHE A 301 36.02 -12.45 16.03
N GLY A 302 37.20 -12.47 16.66
CA GLY A 302 38.44 -13.06 16.14
C GLY A 302 38.77 -12.77 14.66
N ARG A 303 39.54 -13.65 14.01
CA ARG A 303 39.81 -13.59 12.55
C ARG A 303 38.81 -14.41 11.73
N LYS A 304 37.62 -14.68 12.28
CA LYS A 304 36.64 -15.63 11.73
C LYS A 304 35.45 -14.89 11.14
N LYS A 305 34.86 -15.41 10.07
CA LYS A 305 33.66 -14.84 9.45
C LYS A 305 32.44 -15.14 10.32
N VAL A 306 31.86 -14.11 10.97
CA VAL A 306 30.77 -14.25 11.94
C VAL A 306 29.43 -13.74 11.40
N LEU A 307 28.35 -14.49 11.63
CA LEU A 307 26.96 -14.01 11.57
C LEU A 307 26.44 -13.77 12.99
N LEU A 308 26.04 -12.55 13.31
CA LEU A 308 25.49 -12.22 14.62
C LEU A 308 24.14 -11.53 14.49
N VAL A 309 23.13 -12.01 15.21
CA VAL A 309 21.84 -11.35 15.33
C VAL A 309 21.61 -10.92 16.79
N LEU A 310 21.34 -9.64 17.00
CA LEU A 310 21.03 -9.05 18.30
C LEU A 310 19.57 -8.60 18.30
N ASP A 311 18.72 -9.25 19.09
CA ASP A 311 17.29 -8.96 19.12
C ASP A 311 16.91 -8.02 20.28
N ASP A 312 16.09 -7.02 19.97
CA ASP A 312 15.48 -6.06 20.91
C ASP A 312 16.50 -5.20 21.68
N VAL A 313 17.40 -4.54 20.94
CA VAL A 313 18.36 -3.56 21.47
C VAL A 313 17.69 -2.20 21.67
N ASP A 314 17.85 -1.58 22.83
CA ASP A 314 17.26 -0.26 23.15
C ASP A 314 18.25 0.76 23.75
N SER A 315 19.53 0.40 23.94
CA SER A 315 20.55 1.31 24.47
C SER A 315 21.93 1.10 23.85
N ASP A 316 22.66 2.19 23.62
CA ASP A 316 24.06 2.16 23.18
C ASP A 316 24.99 1.44 24.19
N LYS A 317 24.62 1.45 25.47
CA LYS A 317 25.33 0.74 26.54
C LYS A 317 25.37 -0.78 26.30
N GLN A 318 24.30 -1.34 25.73
CA GLN A 318 24.22 -2.77 25.41
C GLN A 318 25.21 -3.12 24.29
N LEU A 319 25.27 -2.30 23.24
CA LEU A 319 26.20 -2.49 22.13
C LEU A 319 27.66 -2.36 22.58
N LYS A 320 27.97 -1.39 23.45
CA LYS A 320 29.30 -1.24 24.08
C LYS A 320 29.68 -2.46 24.90
N ALA A 321 28.77 -2.95 25.75
CA ALA A 321 29.01 -4.14 26.58
C ALA A 321 29.29 -5.40 25.75
N LEU A 322 28.67 -5.51 24.58
CA LEU A 322 28.86 -6.64 23.65
C LEU A 322 30.02 -6.43 22.64
N ALA A 323 30.80 -5.36 22.81
CA ALA A 323 31.94 -5.01 21.94
C ALA A 323 31.55 -4.82 20.44
N ILE A 324 30.30 -4.44 20.17
CA ILE A 324 29.77 -4.28 18.82
C ILE A 324 30.29 -2.97 18.23
N ASP A 325 31.28 -3.10 17.37
CA ASP A 325 31.85 -2.03 16.54
C ASP A 325 32.26 -2.62 15.19
N ARG A 326 32.25 -1.82 14.13
CA ARG A 326 32.59 -2.32 12.78
C ARG A 326 34.02 -2.83 12.69
N ASN A 327 34.95 -2.30 13.49
CA ASN A 327 36.35 -2.71 13.50
C ASN A 327 36.61 -3.98 14.34
N SER A 328 35.63 -4.41 15.15
CA SER A 328 35.76 -5.61 15.98
C SER A 328 35.63 -6.92 15.20
N PHE A 329 35.14 -6.90 13.95
CA PHE A 329 34.81 -8.10 13.17
C PHE A 329 35.75 -8.32 11.98
N ALA A 330 35.97 -9.58 11.61
CA ALA A 330 36.73 -9.93 10.42
C ALA A 330 35.95 -9.62 9.12
N PRO A 331 36.66 -9.33 8.01
CA PRO A 331 36.05 -9.18 6.67
C PRO A 331 35.08 -10.32 6.33
N GLY A 332 33.95 -9.99 5.70
CA GLY A 332 32.90 -10.94 5.37
C GLY A 332 31.89 -11.23 6.49
N SER A 333 32.09 -10.70 7.71
CA SER A 333 31.11 -10.83 8.80
C SER A 333 29.82 -10.06 8.53
N ARG A 334 28.70 -10.52 9.10
CA ARG A 334 27.38 -9.89 9.00
C ARG A 334 26.72 -9.77 10.37
N ILE A 335 26.26 -8.57 10.70
CA ILE A 335 25.61 -8.26 11.98
C ILE A 335 24.22 -7.70 11.69
N VAL A 336 23.21 -8.29 12.30
CA VAL A 336 21.81 -7.84 12.21
C VAL A 336 21.34 -7.42 13.60
N ILE A 337 20.80 -6.21 13.72
CA ILE A 337 20.33 -5.67 15.00
C ILE A 337 18.85 -5.34 14.87
N THR A 338 17.98 -5.89 15.72
CA THR A 338 16.58 -5.44 15.77
C THR A 338 16.41 -4.39 16.87
N THR A 339 15.71 -3.30 16.56
CA THR A 339 15.45 -2.24 17.54
C THR A 339 14.11 -1.55 17.30
N ARG A 340 13.57 -0.96 18.37
CA ARG A 340 12.43 -0.03 18.32
C ARG A 340 12.89 1.42 18.37
N ASP A 341 14.13 1.69 18.81
CA ASP A 341 14.67 3.03 19.03
C ASP A 341 15.90 3.26 18.16
N LYS A 342 15.73 4.07 17.10
CA LYS A 342 16.81 4.42 16.18
C LYS A 342 17.97 5.13 16.87
N SER A 343 17.72 5.83 17.98
CA SER A 343 18.76 6.57 18.71
C SER A 343 19.80 5.66 19.38
N SER A 344 19.44 4.42 19.69
CA SER A 344 20.35 3.40 20.26
C SER A 344 21.50 3.03 19.29
N LEU A 345 21.29 3.23 17.99
CA LEU A 345 22.22 2.86 16.93
C LEU A 345 23.24 3.96 16.59
N LYS A 346 23.13 5.16 17.19
CA LYS A 346 23.97 6.32 16.82
C LYS A 346 25.47 6.04 16.94
N ILE A 347 25.87 5.19 17.89
CA ILE A 347 27.28 4.81 18.08
C ILE A 347 27.87 4.03 16.91
N LEU A 348 27.04 3.37 16.10
CA LEU A 348 27.49 2.56 14.97
C LEU A 348 27.63 3.37 13.66
N GLU A 349 27.25 4.66 13.67
CA GLU A 349 27.32 5.57 12.52
C GLU A 349 26.75 4.97 11.22
N LEU A 350 25.64 4.23 11.34
CA LEU A 350 25.04 3.51 10.21
C LEU A 350 24.57 4.45 9.10
N ARG A 351 24.82 4.05 7.86
CA ARG A 351 24.33 4.74 6.65
C ARG A 351 22.83 4.51 6.49
N LYS A 352 22.15 5.38 5.72
CA LYS A 352 20.69 5.28 5.51
C LYS A 352 20.24 3.92 4.94
N HIS A 353 21.03 3.30 4.05
CA HIS A 353 20.73 1.99 3.47
C HIS A 353 21.03 0.80 4.42
N GLU A 354 21.71 1.05 5.54
CA GLU A 354 22.00 0.03 6.56
C GLU A 354 20.88 -0.04 7.62
N ILE A 355 19.85 0.79 7.50
CA ILE A 355 18.67 0.80 8.38
C ILE A 355 17.47 0.33 7.57
N TYR A 356 17.03 -0.90 7.82
CA TYR A 356 15.87 -1.51 7.19
C TYR A 356 14.62 -1.30 8.04
N GLY A 357 13.61 -0.64 7.48
CA GLY A 357 12.30 -0.47 8.09
C GLY A 357 11.27 -1.37 7.44
N PRO A 358 10.86 -2.51 8.05
CA PRO A 358 9.91 -3.42 7.44
C PRO A 358 8.57 -2.74 7.17
N GLU A 359 8.03 -2.94 5.97
CA GLU A 359 6.68 -2.50 5.64
C GLU A 359 5.64 -3.36 6.36
N LYS A 360 4.49 -2.74 6.68
CA LYS A 360 3.33 -3.46 7.23
C LYS A 360 2.81 -4.48 6.22
N LEU A 361 2.07 -5.47 6.70
CA LEU A 361 1.39 -6.41 5.82
C LEU A 361 0.38 -5.66 4.96
N ASP A 362 0.32 -5.99 3.67
CA ASP A 362 -0.74 -5.48 2.80
C ASP A 362 -2.11 -6.06 3.17
N LYS A 363 -3.17 -5.64 2.47
CA LYS A 363 -4.54 -6.07 2.79
C LYS A 363 -4.71 -7.58 2.67
N ASP A 364 -4.11 -8.21 1.66
CA ASP A 364 -4.25 -9.64 1.39
C ASP A 364 -3.39 -10.46 2.34
N GLU A 365 -2.14 -10.05 2.55
CA GLU A 365 -1.24 -10.61 3.57
C GLU A 365 -1.90 -10.54 4.96
N SER A 366 -2.59 -9.44 5.28
CA SER A 366 -3.26 -9.25 6.56
C SER A 366 -4.41 -10.24 6.76
N VAL A 367 -5.28 -10.38 5.76
CA VAL A 367 -6.41 -11.34 5.81
C VAL A 367 -5.89 -12.78 5.87
N LYS A 368 -4.84 -13.11 5.11
CA LYS A 368 -4.22 -14.45 5.14
C LYS A 368 -3.67 -14.79 6.52
N LEU A 369 -2.90 -13.88 7.12
CA LEU A 369 -2.34 -14.10 8.45
C LEU A 369 -3.44 -14.21 9.51
N PHE A 370 -4.41 -13.30 9.50
CA PHE A 370 -5.56 -13.38 10.40
C PHE A 370 -6.32 -14.71 10.27
N SER A 371 -6.54 -15.17 9.03
CA SER A 371 -7.26 -16.41 8.74
C SER A 371 -6.53 -17.64 9.28
N TRP A 372 -5.20 -17.65 9.25
CA TRP A 372 -4.41 -18.73 9.84
C TRP A 372 -4.65 -18.85 11.34
N HIS A 373 -4.83 -17.73 12.04
CA HIS A 373 -5.09 -17.71 13.47
C HIS A 373 -6.56 -17.98 13.82
N ALA A 374 -7.50 -17.46 13.04
CA ALA A 374 -8.94 -17.62 13.26
C ALA A 374 -9.47 -18.99 12.80
N PHE A 375 -9.05 -19.47 11.63
CA PHE A 375 -9.65 -20.63 10.94
C PHE A 375 -8.67 -21.79 10.69
N LYS A 376 -7.37 -21.60 10.94
CA LYS A 376 -6.30 -22.58 10.59
C LYS A 376 -6.18 -22.86 9.09
N LYS A 377 -6.58 -21.88 8.27
CA LYS A 377 -6.45 -21.86 6.80
C LYS A 377 -5.91 -20.51 6.36
N ASP A 378 -5.37 -20.41 5.16
CA ASP A 378 -4.86 -19.15 4.59
C ASP A 378 -5.96 -18.24 4.04
N HIS A 379 -7.22 -18.67 4.05
CA HIS A 379 -8.37 -17.87 3.66
C HIS A 379 -9.53 -18.06 4.66
N PRO A 380 -10.40 -17.05 4.83
CA PRO A 380 -11.61 -17.20 5.63
C PRO A 380 -12.67 -18.00 4.83
N PRO A 381 -13.66 -18.59 5.53
CA PRO A 381 -14.93 -18.98 4.92
C PRO A 381 -15.64 -17.79 4.25
N GLU A 382 -16.43 -18.02 3.19
CA GLU A 382 -17.09 -16.96 2.42
C GLU A 382 -17.98 -16.06 3.28
N ASP A 383 -18.77 -16.64 4.18
CA ASP A 383 -19.64 -15.96 5.14
C ASP A 383 -18.89 -15.12 6.18
N HIS A 384 -17.57 -15.31 6.32
CA HIS A 384 -16.71 -14.56 7.24
C HIS A 384 -15.74 -13.60 6.51
N LEU A 385 -15.76 -13.54 5.17
CA LEU A 385 -14.79 -12.82 4.37
C LEU A 385 -14.81 -11.31 4.66
N ASP A 386 -15.98 -10.70 4.66
CA ASP A 386 -16.11 -9.25 4.85
C ASP A 386 -15.77 -8.82 6.28
N LEU A 387 -16.18 -9.62 7.28
CA LEU A 387 -15.79 -9.39 8.68
C LEU A 387 -14.27 -9.55 8.87
N SER A 388 -13.66 -10.54 8.22
CA SER A 388 -12.20 -10.76 8.24
C SER A 388 -11.45 -9.60 7.57
N ARG A 389 -11.96 -9.06 6.46
CA ARG A 389 -11.42 -7.86 5.81
C ARG A 389 -11.52 -6.63 6.71
N GLN A 390 -12.65 -6.43 7.37
CA GLN A 390 -12.84 -5.34 8.33
C GLN A 390 -11.85 -5.44 9.51
N ILE A 391 -11.65 -6.63 10.07
CA ILE A 391 -10.69 -6.86 11.15
C ILE A 391 -9.24 -6.64 10.66
N GLY A 392 -8.91 -7.16 9.47
CA GLY A 392 -7.61 -6.93 8.84
C GLY A 392 -7.30 -5.44 8.66
N HIS A 393 -8.31 -4.66 8.25
CA HIS A 393 -8.21 -3.21 8.15
C HIS A 393 -7.97 -2.55 9.52
N ASN A 394 -8.74 -2.93 10.55
CA ASN A 394 -8.59 -2.39 11.91
C ASN A 394 -7.23 -2.70 12.55
N ALA A 395 -6.66 -3.87 12.24
CA ALA A 395 -5.32 -4.26 12.69
C ALA A 395 -4.21 -3.43 11.99
N GLY A 396 -4.53 -2.75 10.89
CA GLY A 396 -3.63 -1.84 10.18
C GLY A 396 -2.39 -2.51 9.60
N GLY A 397 -2.46 -3.81 9.30
CA GLY A 397 -1.34 -4.60 8.75
C GLY A 397 -0.26 -4.99 9.76
N LEU A 398 -0.56 -4.94 11.07
CA LEU A 398 0.38 -5.32 12.12
C LEU A 398 0.30 -6.84 12.43
N PRO A 399 1.35 -7.64 12.16
CA PRO A 399 1.31 -9.10 12.35
C PRO A 399 0.84 -9.55 13.74
N LEU A 400 1.39 -8.96 14.80
CA LEU A 400 1.00 -9.32 16.17
C LEU A 400 -0.47 -9.00 16.47
N ALA A 401 -1.00 -7.91 15.91
CA ALA A 401 -2.41 -7.57 16.09
C ALA A 401 -3.32 -8.58 15.40
N LEU A 402 -2.95 -8.99 14.18
CA LEU A 402 -3.69 -9.99 13.41
C LEU A 402 -3.67 -11.37 14.09
N GLU A 403 -2.55 -11.76 14.70
CA GLU A 403 -2.43 -12.99 15.48
C GLU A 403 -3.31 -12.99 16.73
N VAL A 404 -3.30 -11.90 17.50
CA VAL A 404 -4.13 -11.75 18.71
C VAL A 404 -5.61 -11.73 18.35
N LEU A 405 -6.00 -10.93 17.36
CA LEU A 405 -7.38 -10.84 16.90
C LEU A 405 -7.86 -12.17 16.33
N GLY A 406 -7.08 -12.80 15.45
CA GLY A 406 -7.43 -14.10 14.89
C GLY A 406 -7.64 -15.16 15.96
N SER A 407 -6.76 -15.19 16.98
CA SER A 407 -6.92 -16.10 18.12
C SER A 407 -8.15 -15.81 18.97
N TYR A 408 -8.53 -14.53 19.14
CA TYR A 408 -9.73 -14.13 19.88
C TYR A 408 -11.04 -14.47 19.17
N PHE A 409 -11.05 -14.41 17.85
CA PHE A 409 -12.23 -14.71 17.04
C PHE A 409 -12.40 -16.20 16.71
N ARG A 410 -11.37 -17.01 17.00
CA ARG A 410 -11.37 -18.46 16.78
C ARG A 410 -12.55 -19.14 17.49
N GLY A 411 -13.37 -19.85 16.71
CA GLY A 411 -14.49 -20.65 17.21
C GLY A 411 -15.74 -19.87 17.62
N LYS A 412 -15.79 -18.55 17.37
CA LYS A 412 -16.98 -17.72 17.61
C LYS A 412 -17.90 -17.71 16.38
N SER A 413 -19.21 -17.54 16.61
CA SER A 413 -20.24 -17.39 15.57
C SER A 413 -20.28 -15.97 14.98
N ILE A 414 -20.84 -15.81 13.78
CA ILE A 414 -20.97 -14.51 13.09
C ILE A 414 -21.59 -13.40 13.97
N PRO A 415 -22.71 -13.61 14.70
CA PRO A 415 -23.27 -12.57 15.56
C PRO A 415 -22.32 -12.16 16.71
N GLN A 416 -21.52 -13.11 17.21
CA GLN A 416 -20.49 -12.82 18.21
C GLN A 416 -19.33 -12.04 17.62
N TRP A 417 -19.01 -12.25 16.33
CA TRP A 417 -18.01 -11.44 15.62
C TRP A 417 -18.49 -10.01 15.45
N GLU A 418 -19.69 -9.80 14.95
CA GLU A 418 -20.29 -8.48 14.77
C GLU A 418 -20.36 -7.70 16.09
N SER A 419 -20.82 -8.36 17.16
CA SER A 419 -20.85 -7.79 18.50
C SER A 419 -19.46 -7.40 18.99
N ALA A 420 -18.45 -8.26 18.80
CA ALA A 420 -17.09 -7.99 19.20
C ALA A 420 -16.42 -6.90 18.35
N ILE A 421 -16.67 -6.83 17.05
CA ILE A 421 -16.18 -5.76 16.16
C ILE A 421 -16.81 -4.42 16.56
N ALA A 422 -18.12 -4.41 16.85
CA ALA A 422 -18.81 -3.21 17.34
C ALA A 422 -18.25 -2.74 18.68
N LYS A 423 -17.88 -3.67 19.58
CA LYS A 423 -17.16 -3.35 20.82
C LYS A 423 -15.78 -2.78 20.54
N LEU A 424 -14.95 -3.42 19.72
CA LEU A 424 -13.62 -2.93 19.34
C LEU A 424 -13.65 -1.53 18.71
N ARG A 425 -14.76 -1.11 18.10
CA ARG A 425 -14.98 0.25 17.57
C ARG A 425 -15.42 1.28 18.63
N LYS A 426 -16.12 0.87 19.70
CA LYS A 426 -16.73 1.76 20.70
C LYS A 426 -15.95 1.85 22.01
N ILE A 427 -15.49 0.72 22.56
CA ILE A 427 -14.81 0.62 23.85
C ILE A 427 -13.84 -0.57 23.78
N PRO A 428 -12.54 -0.40 24.08
CA PRO A 428 -11.61 -1.52 24.08
C PRO A 428 -12.03 -2.58 25.11
N ASP A 429 -12.18 -3.83 24.68
CA ASP A 429 -12.43 -4.99 25.56
C ASP A 429 -11.14 -5.31 26.34
N ASP A 430 -11.21 -5.36 27.68
CA ASP A 430 -10.05 -5.39 28.60
C ASP A 430 -9.09 -6.57 28.32
N ASP A 431 -9.63 -7.71 27.87
CA ASP A 431 -8.85 -8.97 27.76
C ASP A 431 -8.09 -9.08 26.41
N VAL A 432 -8.64 -8.53 25.32
CA VAL A 432 -8.00 -8.51 23.99
C VAL A 432 -7.01 -7.37 23.89
N GLN A 433 -7.43 -6.20 24.36
CA GLN A 433 -6.62 -5.00 24.30
C GLN A 433 -5.49 -5.06 25.34
N GLY A 434 -5.64 -5.76 26.48
CA GLY A 434 -4.54 -5.99 27.42
C GLY A 434 -3.31 -6.60 26.76
N LYS A 435 -3.49 -7.70 26.00
CA LYS A 435 -2.38 -8.37 25.29
C LYS A 435 -1.80 -7.51 24.15
N LEU A 436 -2.65 -6.81 23.41
CA LEU A 436 -2.21 -5.93 22.32
C LEU A 436 -1.45 -4.71 22.87
N ASN A 437 -2.00 -4.08 23.90
CA ASN A 437 -1.43 -2.94 24.59
C ASN A 437 -0.13 -3.30 25.31
N GLU A 438 0.00 -4.46 25.97
CA GLU A 438 1.25 -4.82 26.64
C GLU A 438 2.45 -4.72 25.69
N SER A 439 2.33 -5.27 24.48
CA SER A 439 3.42 -5.24 23.50
C SER A 439 3.75 -3.84 22.95
N LEU A 440 2.72 -2.99 22.76
CA LEU A 440 2.82 -1.63 22.23
C LEU A 440 3.23 -0.63 23.32
N LYS A 441 2.74 -0.83 24.54
CA LYS A 441 2.95 0.00 25.72
C LYS A 441 4.37 -0.07 26.23
N MET A 442 5.12 -1.16 25.96
CA MET A 442 6.57 -1.21 26.24
C MET A 442 7.34 -0.01 25.66
N SER A 443 7.00 0.42 24.44
CA SER A 443 7.63 1.60 23.82
C SER A 443 7.21 2.91 24.50
N PHE A 444 5.98 2.98 25.01
CA PHE A 444 5.49 4.12 25.78
C PHE A 444 6.06 4.16 27.20
N ASP A 445 6.14 3.02 27.90
CA ASP A 445 6.54 2.93 29.30
C ASP A 445 8.00 3.34 29.51
N SER A 446 8.85 3.07 28.53
CA SER A 446 10.25 3.51 28.49
C SER A 446 10.45 5.00 28.19
N LEU A 447 9.38 5.76 27.91
CA LEU A 447 9.48 7.21 27.71
C LEU A 447 9.62 7.96 29.03
N SER A 448 10.30 9.11 28.99
CA SER A 448 10.32 10.03 30.12
C SER A 448 8.93 10.62 30.39
N LYS A 449 8.68 11.10 31.62
CA LYS A 449 7.39 11.70 32.01
C LYS A 449 6.94 12.84 31.08
N GLN A 450 7.87 13.62 30.54
CA GLN A 450 7.56 14.69 29.58
C GLN A 450 7.16 14.13 28.21
N LEU A 451 7.89 13.14 27.70
CA LEU A 451 7.58 12.49 26.41
C LEU A 451 6.27 11.71 26.47
N LYS A 452 5.93 11.10 27.62
CA LYS A 452 4.61 10.46 27.82
C LYS A 452 3.47 11.47 27.64
N LYS A 453 3.58 12.65 28.27
CA LYS A 453 2.57 13.72 28.10
C LYS A 453 2.44 14.16 26.65
N LEU A 454 3.57 14.42 25.99
CA LEU A 454 3.62 14.80 24.58
C LEU A 454 2.98 13.74 23.68
N PHE A 455 3.28 12.47 23.89
CA PHE A 455 2.68 11.35 23.16
C PHE A 455 1.15 11.36 23.31
N LEU A 456 0.64 11.51 24.54
CA LEU A 456 -0.80 11.54 24.80
C LEU A 456 -1.49 12.76 24.19
N ASP A 457 -0.85 13.94 24.21
CA ASP A 457 -1.36 15.14 23.54
C ASP A 457 -1.53 14.91 22.05
N ILE A 458 -0.51 14.33 21.38
CA ILE A 458 -0.58 14.06 19.95
C ILE A 458 -1.64 12.98 19.66
N ALA A 459 -1.68 11.89 20.44
CA ALA A 459 -2.62 10.78 20.22
C ALA A 459 -4.09 11.21 20.36
N CYS A 460 -4.38 12.13 21.28
CA CYS A 460 -5.72 12.63 21.49
C CYS A 460 -6.11 13.71 20.48
N PHE A 461 -5.20 14.63 20.16
CA PHE A 461 -5.56 15.90 19.51
C PHE A 461 -4.83 16.26 18.22
N PHE A 462 -3.60 15.78 17.99
CA PHE A 462 -2.76 16.27 16.87
C PHE A 462 -2.43 15.21 15.80
N VAL A 463 -3.03 14.02 15.85
CA VAL A 463 -2.92 13.06 14.73
C VAL A 463 -3.53 13.66 13.47
N GLY A 464 -2.79 13.65 12.36
CA GLY A 464 -3.19 14.25 11.09
C GLY A 464 -2.98 15.76 11.00
N MET A 465 -2.36 16.40 12.01
CA MET A 465 -2.06 17.84 11.98
C MET A 465 -0.65 18.14 11.49
N GLY A 466 -0.47 19.35 10.95
CA GLY A 466 0.83 19.83 10.47
C GLY A 466 1.87 19.86 11.59
N ARG A 467 3.10 19.45 11.27
CA ARG A 467 4.19 19.33 12.25
C ARG A 467 4.53 20.66 12.91
N ASP A 468 4.76 21.69 12.10
CA ASP A 468 5.17 23.01 12.58
C ASP A 468 4.07 23.67 13.44
N PHE A 469 2.81 23.56 13.01
CA PHE A 469 1.63 23.97 13.79
C PHE A 469 1.59 23.29 15.17
N THR A 470 1.74 21.97 15.20
CA THR A 470 1.73 21.17 16.43
C THR A 470 2.88 21.53 17.36
N VAL A 471 4.10 21.66 16.83
CA VAL A 471 5.29 22.05 17.60
C VAL A 471 5.07 23.41 18.27
N LYS A 472 4.61 24.41 17.52
CA LYS A 472 4.43 25.78 18.03
C LYS A 472 3.37 25.89 19.12
N ILE A 473 2.27 25.13 19.03
CA ILE A 473 1.25 25.08 20.09
C ILE A 473 1.83 24.43 21.35
N LEU A 474 2.51 23.30 21.21
CA LEU A 474 3.04 22.51 22.34
C LEU A 474 4.28 23.14 22.99
N GLU A 475 5.07 23.93 22.26
CA GLU A 475 6.13 24.77 22.83
C GLU A 475 5.56 25.83 23.79
N GLY A 476 4.32 26.31 23.53
CA GLY A 476 3.57 27.17 24.45
C GLY A 476 3.32 26.54 25.83
N CYS A 477 3.44 25.20 25.95
CA CYS A 477 3.34 24.45 27.20
C CYS A 477 4.68 24.30 27.97
N ASN A 478 5.77 24.97 27.54
CA ASN A 478 7.14 24.79 28.06
C ASN A 478 7.69 23.36 27.90
N ILE A 479 7.26 22.66 26.86
CA ILE A 479 7.78 21.34 26.49
C ILE A 479 8.74 21.55 25.31
N SER A 480 9.93 20.92 25.31
CA SER A 480 10.77 20.86 24.09
C SER A 480 10.08 19.94 23.06
N ALA A 481 9.04 20.47 22.41
CA ALA A 481 8.16 19.71 21.54
C ALA A 481 8.87 19.26 20.28
N LYS A 482 9.75 20.10 19.70
CA LYS A 482 10.52 19.75 18.50
C LYS A 482 11.40 18.52 18.71
N ASP A 483 12.22 18.51 19.76
CA ASP A 483 13.07 17.36 20.10
C ASP A 483 12.23 16.17 20.57
N GLY A 484 11.15 16.44 21.30
CA GLY A 484 10.26 15.41 21.80
C GLY A 484 9.55 14.63 20.70
N ILE A 485 8.99 15.32 19.71
CA ILE A 485 8.34 14.73 18.53
C ILE A 485 9.37 13.93 17.73
N GLN A 486 10.60 14.44 17.56
CA GLN A 486 11.66 13.66 16.91
C GLN A 486 12.01 12.38 17.69
N LYS A 487 12.10 12.43 19.01
CA LYS A 487 12.34 11.25 19.85
C LYS A 487 11.19 10.22 19.76
N LEU A 488 9.95 10.68 19.65
CA LEU A 488 8.79 9.79 19.41
C LEU A 488 8.87 9.14 18.02
N ALA A 489 9.31 9.88 17.00
CA ALA A 489 9.51 9.36 15.65
C ALA A 489 10.63 8.33 15.59
N ASP A 490 11.78 8.61 16.23
CA ASP A 490 12.91 7.69 16.34
C ASP A 490 12.51 6.36 17.03
N ARG A 491 11.46 6.40 17.87
CA ARG A 491 10.87 5.25 18.56
C ARG A 491 9.70 4.57 17.84
N CYS A 492 9.43 4.96 16.59
CA CYS A 492 8.32 4.46 15.78
C CYS A 492 6.92 4.64 16.42
N LEU A 493 6.77 5.60 17.34
CA LEU A 493 5.48 5.91 17.94
C LEU A 493 4.67 6.87 17.07
N ILE A 494 5.35 7.67 16.25
CA ILE A 494 4.77 8.54 15.24
C ILE A 494 5.56 8.39 13.94
N LYS A 495 4.95 8.77 12.81
CA LYS A 495 5.59 8.87 11.50
C LYS A 495 5.31 10.25 10.91
N TYR A 496 6.25 10.78 10.15
CA TYR A 496 6.00 11.96 9.32
C TYR A 496 5.58 11.52 7.93
N ASP A 497 4.52 12.11 7.42
CA ASP A 497 4.34 12.15 5.98
C ASP A 497 5.17 13.31 5.44
N TYR A 498 6.33 13.00 4.82
CA TYR A 498 7.25 14.02 4.30
C TYR A 498 6.70 14.75 3.07
N CYS A 499 5.65 14.24 2.42
CA CYS A 499 5.05 14.88 1.25
C CYS A 499 4.09 16.00 1.65
N ILE A 500 3.38 15.84 2.78
CA ILE A 500 2.33 16.77 3.25
C ILE A 500 2.62 17.37 4.65
N ASP A 501 3.75 17.06 5.26
CA ASP A 501 4.22 17.51 6.59
C ASP A 501 3.23 17.27 7.74
N LEU A 502 2.52 16.14 7.70
CA LEU A 502 1.57 15.73 8.75
C LEU A 502 2.19 14.76 9.76
N ILE A 503 1.79 14.90 11.02
CA ILE A 503 2.10 13.94 12.08
C ILE A 503 1.10 12.80 12.03
N MET A 504 1.57 11.60 11.72
CA MET A 504 0.74 10.39 11.66
C MET A 504 1.07 9.46 12.83
N MET A 505 0.05 8.77 13.32
CA MET A 505 0.19 7.64 14.25
C MET A 505 -0.50 6.42 13.68
N HIS A 506 0.03 5.24 14.01
CA HIS A 506 -0.72 4.01 13.80
C HIS A 506 -1.99 4.02 14.66
N ASP A 507 -3.13 3.58 14.12
CA ASP A 507 -4.40 3.57 14.85
C ASP A 507 -4.29 2.85 16.19
N LEU A 508 -3.78 1.62 16.21
CA LEU A 508 -3.49 0.89 17.46
C LEU A 508 -2.62 1.64 18.49
N ILE A 509 -1.62 2.42 18.05
CA ILE A 509 -0.76 3.21 18.95
C ILE A 509 -1.53 4.42 19.48
N ARG A 510 -2.28 5.10 18.61
CA ARG A 510 -3.16 6.21 18.98
C ARG A 510 -4.21 5.76 20.00
N ASP A 511 -4.84 4.62 19.73
CA ASP A 511 -5.93 4.09 20.53
C ASP A 511 -5.42 3.55 21.87
N MET A 512 -4.22 2.95 21.91
CA MET A 512 -3.51 2.68 23.17
C MET A 512 -3.27 3.96 23.98
N GLY A 513 -2.85 5.06 23.33
CA GLY A 513 -2.66 6.36 23.99
C GLY A 513 -3.96 6.91 24.58
N ARG A 514 -5.06 6.80 23.83
CA ARG A 514 -6.41 7.18 24.26
C ARG A 514 -6.89 6.32 25.44
N GLU A 515 -6.64 5.01 25.41
CA GLU A 515 -6.98 4.10 26.50
C GLU A 515 -6.22 4.44 27.79
N ILE A 516 -4.94 4.79 27.71
CA ILE A 516 -4.16 5.26 28.87
C ILE A 516 -4.81 6.48 29.54
N VAL A 517 -5.39 7.40 28.76
CA VAL A 517 -6.12 8.55 29.33
C VAL A 517 -7.46 8.14 29.92
N ARG A 518 -8.19 7.21 29.28
CA ARG A 518 -9.44 6.66 29.83
C ARG A 518 -9.21 6.03 31.21
N GLN A 519 -8.08 5.34 31.39
CA GLN A 519 -7.66 4.73 32.66
C GLN A 519 -7.34 5.74 33.78
N GLU A 520 -7.19 7.05 33.48
CA GLU A 520 -7.05 8.08 34.53
C GLU A 520 -8.30 8.15 35.42
N SER A 521 -9.48 7.89 34.84
CA SER A 521 -10.72 7.68 35.58
C SER A 521 -11.74 6.92 34.72
N LEU A 522 -12.03 5.67 35.08
CA LEU A 522 -12.93 4.82 34.30
C LEU A 522 -14.39 5.28 34.37
N GLU A 523 -14.84 5.73 35.55
CA GLU A 523 -16.25 6.06 35.81
C GLU A 523 -16.60 7.54 35.59
N ASP A 524 -15.62 8.45 35.73
CA ASP A 524 -15.87 9.90 35.71
C ASP A 524 -15.01 10.59 34.65
N PRO A 525 -15.55 10.84 33.44
CA PRO A 525 -14.82 11.51 32.37
C PRO A 525 -14.34 12.91 32.77
N GLY A 526 -15.05 13.62 33.67
CA GLY A 526 -14.70 14.97 34.12
C GLY A 526 -13.37 15.05 34.90
N LYS A 527 -12.83 13.92 35.36
CA LYS A 527 -11.52 13.79 36.03
C LYS A 527 -10.38 13.39 35.08
N ARG A 528 -10.65 13.12 33.81
CA ARG A 528 -9.63 12.79 32.81
C ARG A 528 -8.91 14.05 32.31
N SER A 529 -7.63 13.91 31.97
CA SER A 529 -6.83 15.05 31.51
C SER A 529 -7.13 15.48 30.07
N ARG A 530 -7.61 14.56 29.23
CA ARG A 530 -7.96 14.83 27.82
C ARG A 530 -9.32 14.24 27.53
N LEU A 531 -10.15 14.99 26.82
CA LEU A 531 -11.47 14.57 26.38
C LEU A 531 -11.54 14.69 24.86
N TRP A 532 -11.64 13.56 24.17
CA TRP A 532 -11.69 13.47 22.71
C TRP A 532 -12.88 12.65 22.20
N TYR A 533 -13.51 11.85 23.07
CA TYR A 533 -14.65 11.03 22.70
C TYR A 533 -15.93 11.88 22.83
N PRO A 534 -16.73 12.04 21.75
CA PRO A 534 -17.86 12.97 21.76
C PRO A 534 -18.83 12.74 22.92
N ASP A 535 -19.23 11.49 23.19
CA ASP A 535 -20.20 11.17 24.24
C ASP A 535 -19.71 11.56 25.64
N ASP A 536 -18.44 11.28 25.96
CA ASP A 536 -17.81 11.68 27.22
C ASP A 536 -17.81 13.21 27.37
N VAL A 537 -17.53 13.92 26.29
CA VAL A 537 -17.50 15.39 26.28
C VAL A 537 -18.91 15.95 26.46
N LEU A 538 -19.92 15.38 25.78
CA LEU A 538 -21.32 15.75 25.92
C LEU A 538 -21.80 15.56 27.37
N GLU A 539 -21.46 14.43 28.00
CA GLU A 539 -21.79 14.15 29.39
C GLU A 539 -21.18 15.19 30.33
N VAL A 540 -19.89 15.49 30.16
CA VAL A 540 -19.16 16.44 31.00
C VAL A 540 -19.70 17.86 30.86
N LEU A 541 -19.99 18.30 29.63
CA LEU A 541 -20.48 19.64 29.36
C LEU A 541 -21.96 19.82 29.70
N SER A 542 -22.79 18.77 29.62
CA SER A 542 -24.21 18.85 29.94
C SER A 542 -24.50 18.80 31.43
N ASN A 543 -23.62 18.15 32.21
CA ASN A 543 -23.81 17.92 33.64
C ASN A 543 -22.89 18.78 34.54
N ASP A 544 -22.12 19.71 33.96
CA ASP A 544 -21.16 20.56 34.68
C ASP A 544 -20.17 19.79 35.58
N THR A 545 -19.77 18.58 35.18
CA THR A 545 -18.89 17.68 35.96
C THR A 545 -17.40 17.90 35.68
N GLY A 546 -17.06 18.79 34.74
CA GLY A 546 -15.69 19.17 34.42
C GLY A 546 -14.88 19.61 35.64
N THR A 547 -13.63 19.15 35.74
CA THR A 547 -12.72 19.52 36.84
C THR A 547 -11.45 20.18 36.32
N GLU A 548 -10.60 20.64 37.25
CA GLU A 548 -9.27 21.19 36.94
C GLU A 548 -8.30 20.18 36.34
N ALA A 549 -8.66 18.88 36.32
CA ALA A 549 -7.89 17.83 35.68
C ALA A 549 -7.89 17.98 34.14
N VAL A 550 -9.02 18.44 33.58
CA VAL A 550 -9.24 18.59 32.13
C VAL A 550 -8.32 19.67 31.58
N LYS A 551 -7.48 19.29 30.62
CA LYS A 551 -6.46 20.13 30.00
C LYS A 551 -6.71 20.39 28.52
N GLY A 552 -7.35 19.45 27.84
CA GLY A 552 -7.77 19.60 26.45
C GLY A 552 -9.11 18.93 26.20
N LEU A 553 -9.91 19.53 25.33
CA LEU A 553 -11.26 19.07 24.99
C LEU A 553 -11.53 19.29 23.50
N ILE A 554 -12.03 18.26 22.82
CA ILE A 554 -12.52 18.32 21.44
C ILE A 554 -13.97 17.86 21.38
N LEU A 555 -14.82 18.69 20.76
CA LEU A 555 -16.18 18.34 20.38
C LEU A 555 -16.47 18.88 18.99
N ASN A 556 -16.94 18.01 18.10
CA ASN A 556 -17.40 18.38 16.77
C ASN A 556 -18.84 17.90 16.61
N ALA A 557 -19.74 18.82 16.22
CA ALA A 557 -21.16 18.50 16.06
C ALA A 557 -21.40 17.39 15.01
N THR A 558 -20.52 17.25 14.00
CA THR A 558 -20.67 16.22 12.96
C THR A 558 -20.36 14.82 13.44
N ASP A 559 -19.63 14.67 14.56
CA ASP A 559 -19.20 13.37 15.08
C ASP A 559 -20.29 12.72 15.95
N VAL A 560 -21.38 13.44 16.23
CA VAL A 560 -22.49 12.98 17.05
C VAL A 560 -23.63 12.53 16.14
N GLN A 561 -23.89 11.22 16.09
CA GLN A 561 -25.08 10.68 15.44
C GLN A 561 -26.33 11.13 16.20
N VAL A 562 -26.98 12.18 15.69
CA VAL A 562 -28.39 12.53 15.91
C VAL A 562 -28.83 12.56 17.39
N ASN A 563 -28.42 13.61 18.11
CA ASN A 563 -29.21 14.04 19.27
C ASN A 563 -29.19 15.57 19.44
N ALA A 564 -29.96 16.26 18.59
CA ALA A 564 -30.10 17.72 18.61
C ALA A 564 -30.45 18.28 20.02
N LYS A 565 -31.14 17.49 20.85
CA LYS A 565 -31.48 17.84 22.24
C LYS A 565 -30.29 17.98 23.19
N ALA A 566 -29.16 17.33 22.91
CA ALA A 566 -27.97 17.42 23.75
C ALA A 566 -27.29 18.79 23.63
N PHE A 567 -27.30 19.38 22.43
CA PHE A 567 -26.70 20.69 22.16
C PHE A 567 -27.50 21.86 22.75
N GLU A 568 -28.81 21.71 22.93
CA GLU A 568 -29.67 22.74 23.55
C GLU A 568 -29.37 22.97 25.04
N LYS A 569 -28.70 22.02 25.72
CA LYS A 569 -28.40 22.09 27.15
C LYS A 569 -26.99 22.60 27.48
N MET A 570 -26.12 22.82 26.50
CA MET A 570 -24.73 23.18 26.78
C MET A 570 -24.59 24.64 27.22
N ASN A 571 -23.95 24.80 28.38
CA ASN A 571 -23.75 26.07 29.04
C ASN A 571 -22.26 26.36 29.18
N ALA A 572 -21.82 27.58 28.90
CA ALA A 572 -20.41 27.97 29.08
C ALA A 572 -19.96 27.87 30.56
N LYS A 573 -20.89 27.82 31.52
CA LYS A 573 -20.62 27.55 32.94
C LYS A 573 -19.95 26.20 33.18
N ALA A 574 -20.14 25.21 32.30
CA ALA A 574 -19.45 23.92 32.39
C ALA A 574 -17.92 24.05 32.41
N PHE A 575 -17.38 25.14 31.85
CA PHE A 575 -15.95 25.43 31.82
C PHE A 575 -15.43 26.10 33.10
N GLU A 576 -16.29 26.57 34.00
CA GLU A 576 -15.93 27.36 35.20
C GLU A 576 -14.91 26.64 36.11
N LYS A 577 -15.02 25.32 36.24
CA LYS A 577 -14.10 24.48 37.04
C LYS A 577 -12.87 24.01 36.25
N MET A 578 -12.89 24.11 34.92
CA MET A 578 -11.81 23.63 34.03
C MET A 578 -10.68 24.67 33.85
N ASN A 579 -10.19 25.24 34.95
CA ASN A 579 -9.26 26.37 34.93
C ASN A 579 -7.85 26.05 34.37
N ASN A 580 -7.54 24.78 34.13
CA ASN A 580 -6.29 24.32 33.50
C ASN A 580 -6.44 23.97 32.02
N LEU A 581 -7.61 24.20 31.42
CA LEU A 581 -7.85 23.98 30.01
C LEU A 581 -6.93 24.90 29.18
N TRP A 582 -6.15 24.31 28.29
CA TRP A 582 -5.26 25.03 27.38
C TRP A 582 -5.50 24.71 25.89
N LEU A 583 -6.28 23.66 25.59
CA LEU A 583 -6.72 23.29 24.25
C LEU A 583 -8.24 23.16 24.23
N LEU A 584 -8.89 23.90 23.34
CA LEU A 584 -10.34 23.85 23.15
C LEU A 584 -10.68 23.80 21.67
N HIS A 585 -11.35 22.73 21.24
CA HIS A 585 -11.85 22.56 19.87
C HIS A 585 -13.36 22.33 19.92
N LEU A 586 -14.13 23.27 19.38
CA LEU A 586 -15.60 23.27 19.36
C LEU A 586 -16.10 23.55 17.94
N ASP A 587 -16.27 22.53 17.11
CA ASP A 587 -16.73 22.74 15.73
C ASP A 587 -18.26 22.64 15.64
N TYR A 588 -18.88 23.73 15.15
CA TYR A 588 -20.32 23.90 14.97
C TYR A 588 -21.16 23.76 16.26
N ILE A 589 -20.55 24.11 17.40
CA ILE A 589 -21.21 24.09 18.72
C ILE A 589 -21.71 25.47 19.11
N HIS A 590 -22.92 25.53 19.66
CA HIS A 590 -23.55 26.72 20.22
C HIS A 590 -23.63 26.63 21.74
N LEU A 591 -23.06 27.62 22.44
CA LEU A 591 -23.18 27.75 23.90
C LEU A 591 -24.21 28.83 24.24
N THR A 592 -25.05 28.56 25.25
CA THR A 592 -26.24 29.38 25.59
C THR A 592 -25.96 30.59 26.50
N THR A 593 -24.78 30.72 27.11
CA THR A 593 -24.45 31.72 28.15
C THR A 593 -23.17 32.53 27.86
N SER A 594 -22.77 33.41 28.79
CA SER A 594 -21.56 34.26 28.69
C SER A 594 -20.27 33.42 28.63
N TYR A 595 -19.39 33.78 27.69
CA TYR A 595 -18.12 33.10 27.41
C TYR A 595 -17.00 33.40 28.44
N GLU A 596 -17.30 34.08 29.53
CA GLU A 596 -16.33 34.52 30.56
C GLU A 596 -15.70 33.40 31.38
N HIS A 597 -16.39 32.24 31.44
CA HIS A 597 -15.93 31.06 32.15
C HIS A 597 -14.89 30.23 31.37
N ILE A 598 -14.62 30.59 30.11
CA ILE A 598 -13.60 29.91 29.32
C ILE A 598 -12.21 30.29 29.83
N SER A 599 -11.36 29.26 30.01
CA SER A 599 -10.04 29.36 30.63
C SER A 599 -9.14 30.45 30.02
N ARG A 600 -8.53 31.28 30.87
CA ARG A 600 -7.50 32.27 30.50
C ARG A 600 -6.14 31.63 30.16
N ARG A 601 -6.02 30.29 30.25
CA ARG A 601 -4.80 29.54 29.96
C ARG A 601 -4.79 28.93 28.55
N LEU A 602 -5.82 29.18 27.74
CA LEU A 602 -5.91 28.69 26.36
C LEU A 602 -4.68 29.09 25.53
N LEU A 603 -4.10 28.09 24.88
CA LEU A 603 -3.03 28.20 23.90
C LEU A 603 -3.57 27.94 22.49
N TRP A 604 -4.57 27.05 22.36
CA TRP A 604 -5.23 26.79 21.09
C TRP A 604 -6.75 26.80 21.26
N LEU A 605 -7.41 27.60 20.43
CA LEU A 605 -8.85 27.62 20.26
C LEU A 605 -9.19 27.35 18.78
N SER A 606 -9.89 26.25 18.52
CA SER A 606 -10.60 26.02 17.27
C SER A 606 -12.09 26.09 17.54
N TRP A 607 -12.79 27.00 16.87
CA TRP A 607 -14.23 27.14 17.00
C TRP A 607 -14.86 27.41 15.64
N LYS A 608 -14.92 26.37 14.81
CA LYS A 608 -15.53 26.53 13.48
C LYS A 608 -17.02 26.75 13.61
N GLY A 609 -17.57 27.62 12.76
CA GLY A 609 -18.99 27.97 12.84
C GLY A 609 -19.34 28.78 14.11
N PHE A 610 -18.41 29.61 14.60
CA PHE A 610 -18.64 30.46 15.77
C PHE A 610 -19.94 31.29 15.61
N PRO A 611 -20.87 31.25 16.59
CA PRO A 611 -22.23 31.75 16.41
C PRO A 611 -22.36 33.25 16.31
N LEU A 612 -21.47 34.01 16.95
CA LEU A 612 -21.62 35.45 17.08
C LEU A 612 -21.06 36.20 15.87
N ASP A 613 -21.55 37.43 15.69
CA ASP A 613 -21.06 38.32 14.64
C ASP A 613 -19.70 38.96 14.95
N ARG A 614 -19.22 38.82 16.20
CA ARG A 614 -17.94 39.30 16.74
C ARG A 614 -17.56 38.54 18.02
N ILE A 615 -16.27 38.49 18.34
CA ILE A 615 -15.79 37.96 19.62
C ILE A 615 -16.12 38.96 20.76
N PRO A 616 -16.71 38.50 21.88
CA PRO A 616 -16.97 39.32 23.06
C PRO A 616 -15.69 39.90 23.70
N TRP A 617 -15.77 41.10 24.25
CA TRP A 617 -14.61 41.78 24.88
C TRP A 617 -14.15 41.11 26.19
N ASN A 618 -15.02 40.35 26.86
CA ASN A 618 -14.71 39.59 28.07
C ASN A 618 -14.05 38.24 27.79
N PHE A 619 -13.80 37.89 26.52
CA PHE A 619 -13.14 36.66 26.13
C PHE A 619 -11.61 36.80 26.18
N SER A 620 -10.95 36.08 27.08
CA SER A 620 -9.50 36.17 27.27
C SER A 620 -8.73 35.41 26.20
N MET A 621 -7.87 36.11 25.45
CA MET A 621 -7.09 35.55 24.34
C MET A 621 -5.58 35.76 24.46
N GLU A 622 -5.10 36.33 25.57
CA GLU A 622 -3.71 36.81 25.74
C GLU A 622 -2.63 35.74 25.58
N LYS A 623 -2.96 34.48 25.90
CA LYS A 623 -2.02 33.35 25.81
C LYS A 623 -2.14 32.54 24.50
N LEU A 624 -3.12 32.83 23.66
CA LEU A 624 -3.37 32.07 22.44
C LEU A 624 -2.17 32.12 21.50
N VAL A 625 -1.81 30.94 21.00
CA VAL A 625 -0.83 30.69 19.94
C VAL A 625 -1.56 30.45 18.62
N ALA A 626 -2.71 29.76 18.66
CA ALA A 626 -3.53 29.48 17.48
C ALA A 626 -5.00 29.80 17.74
N LEU A 627 -5.63 30.50 16.79
CA LEU A 627 -7.05 30.82 16.78
C LEU A 627 -7.65 30.46 15.41
N ASP A 628 -8.54 29.47 15.39
CA ASP A 628 -9.31 29.09 14.22
C ASP A 628 -10.79 29.42 14.45
N LEU A 629 -11.33 30.33 13.65
CA LEU A 629 -12.75 30.71 13.63
C LEU A 629 -13.31 30.53 12.21
N SER A 630 -12.83 29.54 11.48
CA SER A 630 -13.29 29.30 10.11
C SER A 630 -14.80 28.97 10.05
N TYR A 631 -15.44 29.22 8.92
CA TYR A 631 -16.89 29.00 8.70
C TYR A 631 -17.81 29.82 9.62
N SER A 632 -17.29 30.86 10.28
CA SER A 632 -18.05 31.64 11.26
C SER A 632 -18.91 32.73 10.65
N ARG A 633 -19.90 33.20 11.41
CA ARG A 633 -20.81 34.30 11.01
C ARG A 633 -20.25 35.70 11.32
N LEU A 634 -18.94 35.80 11.49
CA LEU A 634 -18.24 37.02 11.87
C LEU A 634 -18.44 38.11 10.82
N LYS A 635 -18.94 39.27 11.24
CA LYS A 635 -18.93 40.52 10.46
C LYS A 635 -17.66 41.33 10.74
N LYS A 636 -17.16 41.24 11.98
CA LYS A 636 -15.92 41.83 12.48
C LYS A 636 -15.33 40.87 13.51
N VAL A 637 -14.01 40.67 13.52
CA VAL A 637 -13.39 39.70 14.43
C VAL A 637 -13.48 40.17 15.90
N TRP A 638 -12.95 41.36 16.21
CA TRP A 638 -13.03 41.99 17.55
C TRP A 638 -13.10 43.51 17.45
N ASN A 639 -13.45 44.17 18.56
CA ASN A 639 -13.51 45.62 18.67
C ASN A 639 -12.22 46.20 19.28
N GLY A 640 -11.72 47.28 18.68
CA GLY A 640 -10.52 47.98 19.15
C GLY A 640 -9.23 47.22 18.86
N ASN A 641 -8.14 47.70 19.44
CA ASN A 641 -6.81 47.15 19.26
C ASN A 641 -6.58 46.07 20.32
N MET A 642 -6.27 44.85 19.88
CA MET A 642 -5.91 43.74 20.77
C MET A 642 -4.42 43.47 20.70
N ILE A 643 -3.80 43.25 21.86
CA ILE A 643 -2.39 42.89 21.98
C ILE A 643 -2.30 41.37 22.17
N LEU A 644 -2.19 40.63 21.07
CA LEU A 644 -2.03 39.17 21.08
C LEU A 644 -0.62 38.78 20.61
N GLY A 645 0.39 39.22 21.36
CA GLY A 645 1.80 39.09 20.99
C GLY A 645 2.32 37.64 20.91
N LYS A 646 1.53 36.64 21.34
CA LYS A 646 1.84 35.21 21.25
C LYS A 646 1.15 34.50 20.09
N LEU A 647 0.15 35.14 19.45
CA LEU A 647 -0.62 34.53 18.39
C LEU A 647 0.25 34.36 17.14
N LYS A 648 0.36 33.10 16.69
CA LYS A 648 1.13 32.69 15.50
C LYS A 648 0.22 32.31 14.33
N PHE A 649 -0.94 31.74 14.62
CA PHE A 649 -1.90 31.27 13.62
C PHE A 649 -3.25 31.94 13.80
N LEU A 650 -3.76 32.56 12.74
CA LEU A 650 -5.10 33.14 12.70
C LEU A 650 -5.85 32.64 11.46
N TYR A 651 -6.83 31.77 11.66
CA TYR A 651 -7.65 31.21 10.59
C TYR A 651 -9.07 31.76 10.66
N LEU A 652 -9.49 32.39 9.57
CA LEU A 652 -10.80 33.02 9.40
C LEU A 652 -11.42 32.58 8.06
N SER A 653 -11.00 31.44 7.52
CA SER A 653 -11.46 30.97 6.21
C SER A 653 -12.97 30.71 6.22
N HIS A 654 -13.66 30.91 5.11
CA HIS A 654 -15.11 30.78 4.96
C HIS A 654 -15.94 31.69 5.91
N CYS A 655 -15.36 32.75 6.47
CA CYS A 655 -16.11 33.80 7.16
C CYS A 655 -16.80 34.71 6.13
N HIS A 656 -17.86 34.22 5.49
CA HIS A 656 -18.49 34.87 4.33
C HIS A 656 -19.08 36.26 4.60
N TYR A 657 -19.33 36.62 5.85
CA TYR A 657 -19.86 37.93 6.26
C TYR A 657 -18.79 38.93 6.69
N LEU A 658 -17.52 38.51 6.77
CA LEU A 658 -16.41 39.36 7.18
C LEU A 658 -16.19 40.42 6.11
N THR A 659 -16.33 41.70 6.49
CA THR A 659 -16.23 42.82 5.53
C THR A 659 -14.84 43.46 5.52
N ARG A 660 -14.14 43.44 6.65
CA ARG A 660 -12.81 43.98 6.88
C ARG A 660 -12.03 43.08 7.84
N THR A 661 -10.71 43.03 7.69
CA THR A 661 -9.81 42.35 8.64
C THR A 661 -9.71 43.10 9.97
N PRO A 662 -9.22 42.47 11.07
CA PRO A 662 -8.91 43.19 12.30
C PRO A 662 -7.67 44.09 12.17
N ASP A 663 -7.44 44.96 13.16
CA ASP A 663 -6.14 45.64 13.33
C ASP A 663 -5.08 44.60 13.74
N PHE A 664 -3.99 44.55 12.97
CA PHE A 664 -2.87 43.63 13.10
C PHE A 664 -1.71 44.20 13.95
N SER A 665 -1.78 45.46 14.38
CA SER A 665 -0.69 46.15 15.09
C SER A 665 -0.22 45.45 16.36
N GLY A 666 -1.12 44.76 17.07
CA GLY A 666 -0.81 43.97 18.26
C GLY A 666 -0.48 42.50 18.03
N LEU A 667 -0.37 42.03 16.77
CA LEU A 667 -0.13 40.63 16.39
C LEU A 667 1.32 40.39 15.91
N SER A 668 2.31 40.88 16.66
CA SER A 668 3.73 40.91 16.24
C SER A 668 4.39 39.54 16.04
N SER A 669 3.77 38.46 16.51
CA SER A 669 4.25 37.08 16.34
C SER A 669 3.51 36.28 15.27
N LEU A 670 2.57 36.89 14.53
CA LEU A 670 1.77 36.16 13.55
C LEU A 670 2.65 35.62 12.42
N GLU A 671 2.54 34.31 12.16
CA GLU A 671 3.30 33.57 11.16
C GLU A 671 2.39 33.11 10.01
N GLU A 672 1.11 32.86 10.27
CA GLU A 672 0.15 32.42 9.24
C GLU A 672 -1.22 33.07 9.43
N LEU A 673 -1.75 33.62 8.33
CA LEU A 673 -3.06 34.25 8.24
C LEU A 673 -3.84 33.67 7.06
N LEU A 674 -4.96 32.99 7.35
CA LEU A 674 -5.83 32.41 6.33
C LEU A 674 -7.20 33.10 6.33
N LEU A 675 -7.53 33.73 5.21
CA LEU A 675 -8.76 34.47 4.91
C LEU A 675 -9.48 33.85 3.70
N ASN A 676 -9.22 32.58 3.37
CA ASN A 676 -9.75 31.95 2.17
C ASN A 676 -11.28 31.94 2.18
N ASP A 677 -11.92 32.16 1.05
CA ASP A 677 -13.36 32.18 0.84
C ASP A 677 -14.14 33.18 1.73
N CYS A 678 -13.50 34.29 2.13
CA CYS A 678 -14.17 35.42 2.78
C CYS A 678 -14.88 36.29 1.72
N LYS A 679 -16.00 35.80 1.17
CA LYS A 679 -16.71 36.40 0.03
C LYS A 679 -17.17 37.86 0.21
N SER A 680 -17.34 38.34 1.45
CA SER A 680 -17.71 39.75 1.72
C SER A 680 -16.53 40.67 2.03
N LEU A 681 -15.30 40.14 2.06
CA LEU A 681 -14.12 40.92 2.40
C LEU A 681 -13.85 41.94 1.29
N VAL A 682 -13.80 43.23 1.65
CA VAL A 682 -13.62 44.32 0.67
C VAL A 682 -12.18 44.83 0.65
N GLU A 683 -11.55 44.90 1.81
CA GLU A 683 -10.18 45.39 1.99
C GLU A 683 -9.48 44.70 3.17
N VAL A 684 -8.15 44.63 3.07
CA VAL A 684 -7.25 44.20 4.14
C VAL A 684 -6.67 45.45 4.80
N ASP A 685 -6.65 45.47 6.14
CA ASP A 685 -6.21 46.61 6.94
C ASP A 685 -4.72 46.94 6.73
N GLU A 686 -4.39 48.23 6.66
CA GLU A 686 -3.03 48.75 6.40
C GLU A 686 -2.01 48.37 7.49
N SER A 687 -2.49 48.02 8.69
CA SER A 687 -1.67 47.51 9.80
C SER A 687 -0.98 46.17 9.48
N ILE A 688 -1.32 45.49 8.39
CA ILE A 688 -0.65 44.24 7.96
C ILE A 688 0.87 44.41 7.83
N ARG A 689 1.34 45.64 7.57
CA ARG A 689 2.76 46.04 7.57
C ARG A 689 3.51 45.71 8.88
N CYS A 690 2.78 45.55 10.00
CA CYS A 690 3.36 45.25 11.30
C CYS A 690 3.72 43.76 11.45
N LEU A 691 3.23 42.90 10.55
CA LEU A 691 3.39 41.44 10.63
C LEU A 691 4.73 40.96 10.07
N ASN A 692 5.83 41.38 10.71
CA ASN A 692 7.20 41.09 10.25
C ASN A 692 7.58 39.60 10.22
N LYS A 693 6.83 38.73 10.90
CA LYS A 693 7.04 37.28 10.94
C LYS A 693 6.08 36.48 10.06
N LEU A 694 5.17 37.15 9.33
CA LEU A 694 4.19 36.47 8.50
C LEU A 694 4.89 35.69 7.37
N LEU A 695 4.70 34.37 7.36
CA LEU A 695 5.22 33.42 6.39
C LEU A 695 4.17 33.10 5.33
N VAL A 696 2.91 32.93 5.73
CA VAL A 696 1.81 32.50 4.85
C VAL A 696 0.63 33.46 4.95
N LEU A 697 0.19 33.95 3.79
CA LEU A 697 -1.02 34.75 3.64
C LEU A 697 -1.93 34.12 2.58
N GLY A 698 -3.05 33.54 3.01
CA GLY A 698 -4.08 33.00 2.12
C GLY A 698 -5.27 33.94 2.03
N VAL A 699 -5.63 34.40 0.83
CA VAL A 699 -6.81 35.23 0.57
C VAL A 699 -7.59 34.68 -0.63
N LYS A 700 -7.54 33.35 -0.85
CA LYS A 700 -8.20 32.68 -1.97
C LYS A 700 -9.71 32.93 -1.99
N ASN A 701 -10.35 33.00 -3.15
CA ASN A 701 -11.80 33.14 -3.34
C ASN A 701 -12.46 34.33 -2.62
N CYS A 702 -11.70 35.39 -2.30
CA CYS A 702 -12.23 36.64 -1.77
C CYS A 702 -12.81 37.52 -2.89
N THR A 703 -13.96 37.12 -3.44
CA THR A 703 -14.54 37.68 -4.68
C THR A 703 -14.96 39.16 -4.61
N LYS A 704 -15.09 39.76 -3.42
CA LYS A 704 -15.37 41.21 -3.25
C LYS A 704 -14.15 42.04 -2.91
N LEU A 705 -12.98 41.42 -2.74
CA LEU A 705 -11.76 42.12 -2.36
C LEU A 705 -11.35 43.04 -3.50
N ARG A 706 -11.25 44.34 -3.22
CA ARG A 706 -10.96 45.36 -4.25
C ARG A 706 -9.52 45.85 -4.22
N LYS A 707 -8.92 45.90 -3.04
CA LYS A 707 -7.60 46.48 -2.80
C LYS A 707 -6.83 45.66 -1.77
N LEU A 708 -5.55 45.52 -2.03
CA LEU A 708 -4.55 45.05 -1.07
C LEU A 708 -3.63 46.23 -0.72
N PRO A 709 -3.29 46.42 0.57
CA PRO A 709 -2.37 47.48 0.98
C PRO A 709 -0.98 47.27 0.36
N SER A 710 -0.36 48.33 -0.17
CA SER A 710 0.94 48.25 -0.85
C SER A 710 2.07 47.76 0.06
N SER A 711 1.86 47.81 1.37
CA SER A 711 2.77 47.32 2.40
C SER A 711 2.91 45.79 2.44
N ILE A 712 1.99 45.02 1.85
CA ILE A 712 2.12 43.54 1.72
C ILE A 712 3.42 43.16 1.02
N TRP A 713 3.81 43.93 0.00
CA TRP A 713 5.04 43.71 -0.76
C TRP A 713 6.32 44.06 0.01
N MET A 714 6.20 44.64 1.20
CA MET A 714 7.32 45.00 2.08
C MET A 714 7.52 43.99 3.21
N LEU A 715 6.71 42.94 3.28
CA LEU A 715 6.80 41.90 4.31
C LEU A 715 8.06 41.05 4.10
N LYS A 716 9.04 41.21 5.00
CA LYS A 716 10.38 40.60 4.88
C LYS A 716 10.40 39.07 5.02
N SER A 717 9.35 38.50 5.61
CA SER A 717 9.29 37.06 5.94
C SER A 717 8.30 36.27 5.09
N LEU A 718 7.51 36.94 4.23
CA LEU A 718 6.44 36.27 3.49
C LEU A 718 7.02 35.27 2.49
N GLU A 719 6.60 34.01 2.62
CA GLU A 719 7.07 32.86 1.84
C GLU A 719 6.01 32.38 0.85
N ARG A 720 4.73 32.39 1.24
CA ARG A 720 3.59 31.96 0.43
C ARG A 720 2.47 32.98 0.42
N LEU A 721 1.97 33.30 -0.78
CA LEU A 721 0.83 34.18 -0.99
C LEU A 721 -0.14 33.55 -2.00
N ASP A 722 -1.39 33.34 -1.60
CA ASP A 722 -2.46 32.84 -2.47
C ASP A 722 -3.59 33.88 -2.61
N LEU A 723 -3.77 34.38 -3.83
CA LEU A 723 -4.75 35.38 -4.23
C LEU A 723 -5.72 34.84 -5.28
N SER A 724 -5.76 33.52 -5.48
CA SER A 724 -6.64 32.86 -6.44
C SER A 724 -8.11 33.19 -6.20
N GLY A 725 -8.94 33.33 -7.23
CA GLY A 725 -10.38 33.58 -7.14
C GLY A 725 -10.76 35.00 -6.72
N CYS A 726 -9.80 35.92 -6.60
CA CYS A 726 -10.05 37.33 -6.24
C CYS A 726 -10.47 38.17 -7.46
N SER A 727 -11.64 37.89 -8.03
CA SER A 727 -12.08 38.44 -9.33
C SER A 727 -12.30 39.96 -9.38
N LYS A 728 -12.44 40.64 -8.24
CA LYS A 728 -12.62 42.11 -8.17
C LYS A 728 -11.37 42.86 -7.70
N LEU A 729 -10.27 42.14 -7.52
CA LEU A 729 -9.01 42.74 -7.10
C LEU A 729 -8.53 43.65 -8.23
N GLY A 730 -8.63 44.96 -8.02
CA GLY A 730 -8.34 45.98 -9.02
C GLY A 730 -6.84 46.17 -9.23
N ASP A 731 -6.47 47.36 -9.73
CA ASP A 731 -5.08 47.80 -9.96
C ASP A 731 -4.19 47.37 -8.78
N LEU A 732 -3.50 46.25 -8.95
CA LEU A 732 -2.45 45.77 -8.06
C LEU A 732 -1.37 46.83 -8.20
N ALA A 733 -1.44 47.86 -7.36
CA ALA A 733 -0.49 48.96 -7.34
C ALA A 733 0.90 48.32 -7.42
N VAL A 734 1.53 48.52 -8.59
CA VAL A 734 2.84 48.05 -9.06
C VAL A 734 3.63 47.41 -7.92
N PHE A 735 4.06 46.15 -8.06
CA PHE A 735 5.00 45.49 -7.15
C PHE A 735 6.21 46.41 -6.89
N LYS A 736 6.09 47.30 -5.91
CA LYS A 736 7.04 48.38 -5.58
C LYS A 736 7.92 47.98 -4.40
N GLY A 737 7.81 46.71 -3.98
CA GLY A 737 8.49 46.14 -2.83
C GLY A 737 9.28 44.89 -3.22
N PRO A 738 10.47 44.68 -2.65
CA PRO A 738 11.29 43.49 -2.88
C PRO A 738 10.68 42.22 -2.27
N LEU A 739 10.49 41.20 -3.11
CA LEU A 739 10.00 39.86 -2.74
C LEU A 739 11.11 39.00 -2.10
N TYR A 740 11.67 39.45 -0.97
CA TYR A 740 12.92 38.89 -0.40
C TYR A 740 12.89 37.37 -0.11
N LYS A 741 11.73 36.83 0.32
CA LYS A 741 11.57 35.42 0.69
C LYS A 741 10.39 34.71 0.01
N LEU A 742 9.61 35.43 -0.80
CA LEU A 742 8.43 34.86 -1.43
C LEU A 742 8.86 33.80 -2.44
N TRP A 743 8.58 32.54 -2.15
CA TRP A 743 8.93 31.44 -3.03
C TRP A 743 7.71 30.83 -3.72
N CYS A 744 6.49 31.08 -3.22
CA CYS A 744 5.24 30.60 -3.81
C CYS A 744 4.23 31.75 -3.96
N LEU A 745 3.75 31.98 -5.19
CA LEU A 745 2.72 32.99 -5.50
C LEU A 745 1.65 32.38 -6.40
N PHE A 746 0.42 32.32 -5.90
CA PHE A 746 -0.73 31.79 -6.65
C PHE A 746 -1.75 32.88 -6.96
N PHE A 747 -2.09 32.98 -8.24
CA PHE A 747 -3.25 33.65 -8.77
C PHE A 747 -3.90 32.68 -9.76
N SER A 748 -5.10 32.20 -9.45
CA SER A 748 -5.89 31.34 -10.33
C SER A 748 -7.32 31.85 -10.46
N SER A 749 -8.00 31.62 -11.58
CA SER A 749 -9.46 31.85 -11.70
C SER A 749 -9.90 33.30 -11.39
N GLY A 750 -9.26 34.29 -12.01
CA GLY A 750 -9.58 35.71 -11.80
C GLY A 750 -8.94 36.62 -12.85
N THR A 751 -9.57 37.76 -13.18
CA THR A 751 -9.03 38.71 -14.16
C THR A 751 -7.83 39.45 -13.58
N LEU A 752 -6.62 38.99 -13.89
CA LEU A 752 -5.40 39.74 -13.62
C LEU A 752 -5.31 40.93 -14.60
N PRO A 753 -5.16 42.18 -14.13
CA PRO A 753 -4.91 43.30 -15.03
C PRO A 753 -3.60 43.07 -15.79
N PRO A 754 -3.50 43.38 -17.11
CA PRO A 754 -2.26 43.22 -17.87
C PRO A 754 -1.03 43.86 -17.20
N LYS A 755 -1.21 45.05 -16.61
CA LYS A 755 -0.17 45.78 -15.84
C LYS A 755 0.37 45.01 -14.63
N ALA A 756 -0.42 44.12 -14.03
CA ALA A 756 0.01 43.30 -12.91
C ALA A 756 1.01 42.23 -13.35
N VAL A 757 0.78 41.61 -14.52
CA VAL A 757 1.71 40.64 -15.12
C VAL A 757 3.02 41.32 -15.50
N ASP A 758 2.96 42.50 -16.14
CA ASP A 758 4.14 43.31 -16.43
C ASP A 758 4.96 43.55 -15.14
N SER A 759 4.28 43.88 -14.04
CA SER A 759 4.92 44.19 -12.77
C SER A 759 5.56 42.98 -12.06
N ILE A 760 5.11 41.74 -12.34
CA ILE A 760 5.75 40.52 -11.82
C ILE A 760 7.15 40.33 -12.43
N GLY A 761 7.31 40.66 -13.72
CA GLY A 761 8.60 40.61 -14.42
C GLY A 761 9.48 41.85 -14.20
N LEU A 762 8.87 43.03 -14.07
CA LEU A 762 9.53 44.33 -13.95
C LEU A 762 10.10 44.63 -12.56
N SER A 763 10.88 43.74 -11.94
CA SER A 763 11.72 44.15 -10.80
C SER A 763 12.79 45.14 -11.32
N ARG A 764 12.40 46.41 -11.47
CA ARG A 764 13.13 47.49 -12.16
C ARG A 764 14.35 47.98 -11.37
N THR A 765 14.87 47.19 -10.45
CA THR A 765 16.12 47.48 -9.73
C THR A 765 17.20 46.51 -10.19
N PRO A 766 18.19 46.96 -10.99
CA PRO A 766 19.31 46.14 -11.48
C PRO A 766 20.22 45.54 -10.40
N VAL A 767 19.90 45.73 -9.12
CA VAL A 767 20.75 45.35 -7.98
C VAL A 767 20.26 44.06 -7.28
N LEU A 768 19.09 43.51 -7.62
CA LEU A 768 18.53 42.32 -6.96
C LEU A 768 17.92 41.32 -7.95
N ALA A 769 18.74 40.82 -8.87
CA ALA A 769 18.44 39.67 -9.75
C ALA A 769 18.27 38.34 -8.98
N SER A 770 17.62 38.32 -7.82
CA SER A 770 17.35 37.11 -7.05
C SER A 770 15.92 37.13 -6.50
N SER A 771 14.94 37.01 -7.40
CA SER A 771 13.63 36.53 -6.97
C SER A 771 13.82 35.12 -6.39
N CYS A 772 13.42 34.93 -5.13
CA CYS A 772 13.37 33.60 -4.49
C CYS A 772 12.18 32.77 -4.98
N LEU A 773 11.39 33.29 -5.93
CA LEU A 773 10.19 32.66 -6.44
C LEU A 773 10.53 31.34 -7.13
N LYS A 774 10.01 30.24 -6.58
CA LYS A 774 10.14 28.87 -7.09
C LYS A 774 8.85 28.41 -7.76
N GLU A 775 7.71 28.88 -7.29
CA GLU A 775 6.40 28.49 -7.81
C GLU A 775 5.56 29.71 -8.13
N LEU A 776 5.10 29.79 -9.38
CA LEU A 776 4.19 30.82 -9.87
C LEU A 776 3.02 30.12 -10.55
N ASN A 777 1.83 30.28 -9.98
CA ASN A 777 0.59 29.83 -10.61
C ASN A 777 -0.21 31.04 -11.11
N LEU A 778 -0.52 31.04 -12.40
CA LEU A 778 -1.28 32.04 -13.15
C LEU A 778 -2.37 31.37 -14.01
N ASP A 779 -2.89 30.21 -13.60
CA ASP A 779 -3.89 29.48 -14.38
C ASP A 779 -5.26 30.19 -14.41
N ASP A 780 -6.00 30.10 -15.51
CA ASP A 780 -7.33 30.71 -15.67
C ASP A 780 -7.37 32.21 -15.28
N CYS A 781 -6.36 32.95 -15.73
CA CYS A 781 -6.21 34.38 -15.45
C CYS A 781 -6.60 35.28 -16.65
N HIS A 782 -7.12 34.66 -17.71
CA HIS A 782 -7.46 35.29 -19.00
C HIS A 782 -6.31 36.07 -19.63
N LEU A 783 -5.07 35.62 -19.43
CA LEU A 783 -3.87 36.28 -19.97
C LEU A 783 -3.81 36.12 -21.49
N SER A 784 -3.61 37.22 -22.21
CA SER A 784 -3.42 37.23 -23.66
C SER A 784 -1.95 37.30 -24.09
N TYR A 785 -1.05 37.75 -23.20
CA TYR A 785 0.39 37.76 -23.42
C TYR A 785 1.16 37.57 -22.11
N LEU A 786 2.46 37.30 -22.22
CA LEU A 786 3.43 37.33 -21.12
C LEU A 786 4.57 38.30 -21.46
N PRO A 787 5.07 39.08 -20.49
CA PRO A 787 6.19 40.01 -20.70
C PRO A 787 7.52 39.27 -20.82
N GLU A 788 8.48 39.83 -21.56
CA GLU A 788 9.85 39.31 -21.69
C GLU A 788 10.56 39.17 -20.33
N GLU A 789 10.25 40.08 -19.41
CA GLU A 789 10.83 40.12 -18.08
C GLU A 789 10.41 38.95 -17.18
N ILE A 790 9.48 38.08 -17.61
CA ILE A 790 9.22 36.80 -16.91
C ILE A 790 10.51 35.98 -16.77
N GLY A 791 11.43 36.12 -17.73
CA GLY A 791 12.75 35.49 -17.72
C GLY A 791 13.67 35.92 -16.57
N ASN A 792 13.35 36.98 -15.84
CA ASN A 792 14.11 37.43 -14.68
C ASN A 792 13.89 36.55 -13.43
N LEU A 793 12.87 35.67 -13.45
CA LEU A 793 12.55 34.76 -12.35
C LEU A 793 13.46 33.51 -12.36
N ILE A 794 14.77 33.70 -12.39
CA ILE A 794 15.76 32.63 -12.63
C ILE A 794 15.73 31.45 -11.64
N SER A 795 15.13 31.62 -10.45
CA SER A 795 14.95 30.58 -9.43
C SER A 795 13.68 29.73 -9.61
N LEU A 796 12.83 30.07 -10.60
CA LEU A 796 11.53 29.45 -10.79
C LEU A 796 11.68 27.98 -11.18
N GLN A 797 10.94 27.11 -10.49
CA GLN A 797 10.89 25.67 -10.67
C GLN A 797 9.56 25.21 -11.26
N THR A 798 8.46 25.89 -10.93
CA THR A 798 7.12 25.59 -11.43
C THR A 798 6.46 26.85 -11.96
N LEU A 799 6.02 26.81 -13.22
CA LEU A 799 5.23 27.85 -13.86
C LEU A 799 3.95 27.23 -14.41
N ASN A 800 2.81 27.61 -13.85
CA ASN A 800 1.50 27.19 -14.34
C ASN A 800 0.80 28.36 -15.03
N LEU A 801 0.52 28.20 -16.32
CA LEU A 801 -0.12 29.14 -17.23
C LEU A 801 -1.33 28.50 -17.92
N ALA A 802 -1.84 27.38 -17.41
CA ALA A 802 -2.96 26.67 -18.02
C ALA A 802 -4.23 27.53 -18.10
N LYS A 803 -5.13 27.23 -19.04
CA LYS A 803 -6.44 27.88 -19.18
C LYS A 803 -6.35 29.39 -19.43
N ASN A 804 -5.35 29.85 -20.17
CA ASN A 804 -5.23 31.25 -20.56
C ASN A 804 -5.49 31.44 -22.06
N ASN A 805 -5.38 32.67 -22.54
CA ASN A 805 -5.59 33.02 -23.95
C ASN A 805 -4.25 33.30 -24.67
N LEU A 806 -3.15 32.69 -24.22
CA LEU A 806 -1.81 32.96 -24.77
C LEU A 806 -1.70 32.40 -26.18
N SER A 807 -1.36 33.25 -27.15
CA SER A 807 -1.08 32.83 -28.54
C SER A 807 0.39 32.48 -28.80
N THR A 808 1.29 33.05 -28.01
CA THR A 808 2.75 32.93 -28.09
C THR A 808 3.38 33.06 -26.70
N LEU A 809 4.60 32.56 -26.54
CA LEU A 809 5.42 32.76 -25.34
C LEU A 809 6.59 33.71 -25.67
N PRO A 810 6.99 34.59 -24.73
CA PRO A 810 8.16 35.46 -24.90
C PRO A 810 9.45 34.64 -24.92
N ASP A 811 10.48 35.13 -25.61
CA ASP A 811 11.78 34.44 -25.69
C ASP A 811 12.45 34.36 -24.31
N GLY A 812 12.20 35.35 -23.44
CA GLY A 812 12.64 35.42 -22.06
C GLY A 812 12.27 34.21 -21.21
N ILE A 813 11.20 33.46 -21.54
CA ILE A 813 10.85 32.21 -20.83
C ILE A 813 12.01 31.20 -20.86
N CYS A 814 12.85 31.24 -21.90
CA CYS A 814 14.00 30.36 -22.08
C CYS A 814 15.17 30.68 -21.14
N ASN A 815 15.09 31.76 -20.36
CA ASN A 815 16.08 32.11 -19.32
C ASN A 815 15.82 31.40 -17.98
N LEU A 816 14.67 30.74 -17.81
CA LEU A 816 14.27 30.05 -16.57
C LEU A 816 14.96 28.69 -16.42
N THR A 817 16.30 28.65 -16.37
CA THR A 817 17.08 27.39 -16.43
C THR A 817 16.86 26.44 -15.24
N CYS A 818 16.29 26.91 -14.13
CA CYS A 818 15.88 26.09 -12.99
C CYS A 818 14.47 25.47 -13.12
N LEU A 819 13.74 25.79 -14.19
CA LEU A 819 12.35 25.38 -14.37
C LEU A 819 12.26 23.86 -14.55
N LYS A 820 11.44 23.22 -13.73
CA LYS A 820 11.16 21.78 -13.71
C LYS A 820 9.79 21.45 -14.29
N GLN A 821 8.82 22.33 -14.12
CA GLN A 821 7.44 22.11 -14.56
C GLN A 821 6.91 23.35 -15.27
N LEU A 822 6.41 23.16 -16.50
CA LEU A 822 5.75 24.19 -17.29
C LEU A 822 4.40 23.68 -17.79
N TYR A 823 3.32 24.29 -17.31
CA TYR A 823 1.95 23.94 -17.70
C TYR A 823 1.34 25.04 -18.57
N LEU A 824 0.93 24.67 -19.78
CA LEU A 824 0.33 25.54 -20.80
C LEU A 824 -0.96 24.94 -21.38
N VAL A 825 -1.55 23.96 -20.70
CA VAL A 825 -2.78 23.27 -21.13
C VAL A 825 -3.90 24.27 -21.39
N GLU A 826 -4.72 24.04 -22.43
CA GLU A 826 -5.87 24.90 -22.75
C GLU A 826 -5.45 26.37 -22.95
N ASN A 827 -4.61 26.60 -23.97
CA ASN A 827 -4.23 27.94 -24.45
C ASN A 827 -4.37 27.99 -25.98
N ASN A 828 -3.95 29.10 -26.60
CA ASN A 828 -3.94 29.28 -28.05
C ASN A 828 -2.51 29.27 -28.63
N VAL A 829 -1.55 28.62 -27.94
CA VAL A 829 -0.14 28.69 -28.33
C VAL A 829 0.05 28.01 -29.67
N SER A 830 0.55 28.78 -30.64
CA SER A 830 0.77 28.30 -32.02
C SER A 830 2.18 27.78 -32.25
N ASN A 831 3.18 28.31 -31.53
CA ASN A 831 4.58 27.92 -31.61
C ASN A 831 5.27 28.09 -30.25
N LEU A 832 6.30 27.27 -30.00
CA LEU A 832 7.22 27.43 -28.88
C LEU A 832 8.44 28.27 -29.29
N PRO A 833 9.05 29.04 -28.37
CA PRO A 833 10.26 29.80 -28.66
C PRO A 833 11.42 28.86 -29.02
N SER A 834 12.24 29.27 -29.99
CA SER A 834 13.37 28.45 -30.49
C SER A 834 14.38 28.10 -29.40
N GLY A 835 14.46 28.91 -28.34
CA GLY A 835 15.32 28.71 -27.18
C GLY A 835 14.82 27.70 -26.15
N ILE A 836 13.67 27.04 -26.33
CA ILE A 836 13.05 26.17 -25.31
C ILE A 836 14.01 25.08 -24.79
N GLY A 837 14.90 24.57 -25.65
CA GLY A 837 15.94 23.61 -25.28
C GLY A 837 16.98 24.08 -24.25
N ARG A 838 16.96 25.36 -23.85
CA ARG A 838 17.79 25.90 -22.75
C ARG A 838 17.26 25.51 -21.36
N LEU A 839 16.02 25.05 -21.25
CA LEU A 839 15.38 24.64 -19.99
C LEU A 839 15.82 23.22 -19.59
N THR A 840 17.11 22.99 -19.44
CA THR A 840 17.68 21.63 -19.25
C THR A 840 17.22 20.94 -17.96
N SER A 841 16.70 21.68 -16.98
CA SER A 841 16.13 21.14 -15.74
C SER A 841 14.67 20.70 -15.86
N LEU A 842 14.02 20.90 -17.02
CA LEU A 842 12.59 20.66 -17.19
C LEU A 842 12.29 19.17 -17.11
N GLU A 843 11.43 18.77 -16.18
CA GLU A 843 11.00 17.39 -15.92
C GLU A 843 9.60 17.11 -16.50
N SER A 844 8.72 18.12 -16.54
CA SER A 844 7.38 18.01 -17.10
C SER A 844 7.02 19.22 -17.96
N LEU A 845 6.51 18.97 -19.16
CA LEU A 845 6.04 19.99 -20.10
C LEU A 845 4.64 19.62 -20.58
N SER A 846 3.65 20.45 -20.28
CA SER A 846 2.27 20.22 -20.67
C SER A 846 1.79 21.29 -21.63
N LEU A 847 1.44 20.87 -22.84
CA LEU A 847 1.08 21.68 -24.01
C LEU A 847 -0.25 21.25 -24.62
N SER A 848 -0.99 20.37 -23.94
CA SER A 848 -2.23 19.79 -24.45
C SER A 848 -3.27 20.87 -24.75
N ARG A 849 -4.16 20.64 -25.73
CA ARG A 849 -5.24 21.58 -26.07
C ARG A 849 -4.71 22.97 -26.41
N ASN A 850 -3.82 23.02 -27.40
CA ASN A 850 -3.26 24.25 -27.97
C ASN A 850 -3.44 24.25 -29.50
N SER A 851 -2.80 25.19 -30.20
CA SER A 851 -2.82 25.30 -31.66
C SER A 851 -1.45 25.02 -32.28
N LEU A 852 -0.62 24.20 -31.63
CA LEU A 852 0.75 23.92 -32.09
C LEU A 852 0.72 23.17 -33.42
N CYS A 853 1.40 23.72 -34.43
CA CYS A 853 1.56 23.06 -35.74
C CYS A 853 2.87 22.26 -35.82
N THR A 854 3.91 22.68 -35.09
CA THR A 854 5.21 22.00 -35.01
C THR A 854 5.81 22.16 -33.61
N LEU A 855 6.81 21.32 -33.29
CA LEU A 855 7.68 21.49 -32.13
C LEU A 855 9.09 21.86 -32.62
N PRO A 856 9.82 22.75 -31.93
CA PRO A 856 11.18 23.12 -32.33
C PRO A 856 12.17 21.97 -32.09
N ASP A 857 13.15 21.79 -32.99
CA ASP A 857 14.19 20.74 -32.87
C ASP A 857 14.96 20.80 -31.54
N THR A 858 15.06 22.01 -30.95
CA THR A 858 15.74 22.23 -29.67
C THR A 858 15.05 21.54 -28.49
N ILE A 859 13.79 21.06 -28.62
CA ILE A 859 13.11 20.26 -27.59
C ILE A 859 13.91 19.00 -27.22
N GLY A 860 14.70 18.47 -28.17
CA GLY A 860 15.60 17.34 -27.95
C GLY A 860 16.75 17.59 -26.97
N LYS A 861 16.96 18.83 -26.53
CA LYS A 861 18.00 19.19 -25.54
C LYS A 861 17.51 19.10 -24.08
N LEU A 862 16.22 18.84 -23.85
CA LEU A 862 15.60 18.77 -22.52
C LEU A 862 15.91 17.43 -21.83
N SER A 863 17.19 17.19 -21.49
CA SER A 863 17.67 15.89 -21.00
C SER A 863 17.02 15.37 -19.72
N CYS A 864 16.39 16.23 -18.92
CA CYS A 864 15.68 15.87 -17.69
C CYS A 864 14.18 15.61 -17.89
N LEU A 865 13.64 15.83 -19.08
CA LEU A 865 12.20 15.75 -19.35
C LEU A 865 11.74 14.30 -19.22
N LYS A 866 10.67 14.07 -18.45
CA LYS A 866 10.10 12.76 -18.16
C LYS A 866 8.70 12.62 -18.74
N ASP A 867 7.90 13.68 -18.64
CA ASP A 867 6.52 13.72 -19.11
C ASP A 867 6.33 14.88 -20.11
N LEU A 868 5.91 14.54 -21.33
CA LEU A 868 5.49 15.51 -22.36
C LEU A 868 4.04 15.21 -22.75
N PHE A 869 3.18 16.20 -22.56
CA PHE A 869 1.77 16.13 -22.94
C PHE A 869 1.51 17.11 -24.08
N VAL A 870 1.27 16.61 -25.29
CA VAL A 870 1.04 17.42 -26.50
C VAL A 870 -0.24 17.03 -27.24
N GLN A 871 -1.12 16.23 -26.61
CA GLN A 871 -2.38 15.79 -27.18
C GLN A 871 -3.33 16.95 -27.47
N ASN A 872 -4.26 16.77 -28.42
CA ASN A 872 -5.19 17.81 -28.85
C ASN A 872 -4.45 19.07 -29.37
N ASN A 873 -3.64 18.90 -30.41
CA ASN A 873 -2.95 19.98 -31.12
C ASN A 873 -3.06 19.76 -32.65
N ASN A 874 -2.40 20.61 -33.44
CA ASN A 874 -2.39 20.52 -34.90
C ASN A 874 -1.04 20.00 -35.44
N LEU A 875 -0.29 19.20 -34.67
CA LEU A 875 1.05 18.76 -35.05
C LEU A 875 0.98 17.87 -36.29
N SER A 876 1.64 18.27 -37.39
CA SER A 876 1.74 17.44 -38.61
C SER A 876 2.94 16.50 -38.61
N THR A 877 4.00 16.88 -37.90
CA THR A 877 5.28 16.15 -37.83
C THR A 877 5.92 16.35 -36.47
N LEU A 878 6.79 15.43 -36.07
CA LEU A 878 7.65 15.57 -34.89
C LEU A 878 9.10 15.86 -35.30
N PRO A 879 9.81 16.73 -34.58
CA PRO A 879 11.22 17.02 -34.86
C PRO A 879 12.10 15.80 -34.55
N ASP A 880 13.14 15.55 -35.35
CA ASP A 880 14.10 14.46 -35.12
C ASP A 880 14.79 14.57 -33.75
N GLY A 881 14.93 15.80 -33.23
CA GLY A 881 15.47 16.07 -31.90
C GLY A 881 14.72 15.35 -30.77
N ILE A 882 13.43 15.05 -30.93
CA ILE A 882 12.61 14.37 -29.89
C ILE A 882 13.20 12.99 -29.53
N CYS A 883 13.90 12.34 -30.46
CA CYS A 883 14.54 11.04 -30.29
C CYS A 883 15.80 11.07 -29.41
N ASN A 884 16.23 12.25 -28.94
CA ASN A 884 17.33 12.38 -27.98
C ASN A 884 16.89 12.22 -26.52
N LEU A 885 15.58 12.14 -26.24
CA LEU A 885 15.00 12.13 -24.89
C LEU A 885 14.88 10.71 -24.32
N THR A 886 16.03 10.02 -24.19
CA THR A 886 16.11 8.57 -23.93
C THR A 886 15.58 8.10 -22.57
N CYS A 887 15.25 9.01 -21.65
CA CYS A 887 14.75 8.71 -20.31
C CYS A 887 13.21 8.71 -20.19
N TRP A 888 12.48 8.95 -21.29
CA TRP A 888 11.02 8.95 -21.29
C TRP A 888 10.41 7.59 -21.03
N LYS A 889 9.32 7.60 -20.25
CA LYS A 889 8.48 6.42 -20.00
C LYS A 889 7.19 6.46 -20.80
N ARG A 890 6.58 7.64 -20.97
CA ARG A 890 5.28 7.79 -21.64
C ARG A 890 5.31 8.96 -22.60
N LEU A 891 4.78 8.75 -23.80
CA LEU A 891 4.67 9.78 -24.83
C LEU A 891 3.21 9.88 -25.30
N HIS A 892 2.59 11.03 -25.02
CA HIS A 892 1.19 11.34 -25.33
C HIS A 892 1.10 12.25 -26.56
N LEU A 893 0.66 11.70 -27.69
CA LEU A 893 0.54 12.37 -28.99
C LEU A 893 -0.87 12.22 -29.59
N GLU A 894 -1.85 11.81 -28.78
CA GLU A 894 -3.21 11.55 -29.25
C GLU A 894 -3.86 12.83 -29.80
N GLU A 895 -4.81 12.67 -30.74
CA GLU A 895 -5.58 13.79 -31.29
C GLU A 895 -4.69 14.90 -31.89
N ASN A 896 -3.88 14.52 -32.88
CA ASN A 896 -3.03 15.41 -33.66
C ASN A 896 -3.15 15.07 -35.17
N ASN A 897 -2.34 15.72 -36.01
CA ASN A 897 -2.30 15.47 -37.46
C ASN A 897 -1.01 14.75 -37.90
N VAL A 898 -0.35 14.00 -36.99
CA VAL A 898 0.97 13.44 -37.25
C VAL A 898 0.87 12.40 -38.36
N SER A 899 1.59 12.61 -39.47
CA SER A 899 1.55 11.69 -40.62
C SER A 899 2.62 10.62 -40.57
N ASN A 900 3.76 10.89 -39.93
CA ASN A 900 4.89 9.97 -39.77
C ASN A 900 5.61 10.21 -38.44
N LEU A 901 6.17 9.14 -37.87
CA LEU A 901 7.12 9.23 -36.75
C LEU A 901 8.56 9.43 -37.26
N PRO A 902 9.43 10.11 -36.50
CA PRO A 902 10.83 10.28 -36.87
C PRO A 902 11.55 8.94 -36.89
N SER A 903 12.49 8.77 -37.84
CA SER A 903 13.24 7.52 -38.03
C SER A 903 14.09 7.15 -36.79
N GLY A 904 14.42 8.12 -35.94
CA GLY A 904 15.15 7.92 -34.69
C GLY A 904 14.32 7.39 -33.51
N ILE A 905 13.00 7.15 -33.66
CA ILE A 905 12.11 6.82 -32.53
C ILE A 905 12.62 5.65 -31.67
N GLY A 906 13.24 4.64 -32.31
CA GLY A 906 13.86 3.49 -31.64
C GLY A 906 14.98 3.81 -30.64
N ARG A 907 15.46 5.05 -30.57
CA ARG A 907 16.43 5.49 -29.55
C ARG A 907 15.80 5.69 -28.16
N LEU A 908 14.48 5.75 -28.06
CA LEU A 908 13.74 5.94 -26.81
C LEU A 908 13.59 4.62 -26.03
N THR A 909 14.69 3.93 -25.75
CA THR A 909 14.68 2.55 -25.20
C THR A 909 14.01 2.41 -23.83
N SER A 910 13.81 3.50 -23.08
CA SER A 910 13.13 3.50 -21.78
C SER A 910 11.60 3.66 -21.89
N LEU A 911 11.06 3.86 -23.09
CA LEU A 911 9.65 4.15 -23.30
C LEU A 911 8.79 2.91 -22.98
N GLU A 912 7.86 3.05 -22.05
CA GLU A 912 6.92 2.02 -21.57
C GLU A 912 5.54 2.15 -22.23
N SER A 913 5.11 3.36 -22.58
CA SER A 913 3.82 3.60 -23.24
C SER A 913 3.92 4.65 -24.34
N LEU A 914 3.34 4.34 -25.51
CA LEU A 914 3.28 5.23 -26.66
C LEU A 914 1.83 5.38 -27.12
N TYR A 915 1.30 6.60 -27.00
CA TYR A 915 -0.07 6.92 -27.35
C TYR A 915 -0.11 7.79 -28.61
N LEU A 916 -0.64 7.23 -29.69
CA LEU A 916 -0.67 7.82 -31.04
C LEU A 916 -2.08 7.83 -31.64
N SER A 917 -3.10 7.54 -30.84
CA SER A 917 -4.47 7.40 -31.30
C SER A 917 -5.01 8.68 -31.93
N ARG A 918 -5.89 8.57 -32.93
CA ARG A 918 -6.49 9.71 -33.66
C ARG A 918 -5.43 10.63 -34.29
N ASN A 919 -4.57 10.05 -35.13
CA ASN A 919 -3.58 10.77 -35.95
C ASN A 919 -3.75 10.43 -37.45
N SER A 920 -2.81 10.83 -38.30
CA SER A 920 -2.79 10.53 -39.74
C SER A 920 -1.66 9.57 -40.14
N LEU A 921 -1.19 8.72 -39.22
CA LEU A 921 -0.08 7.79 -39.48
C LEU A 921 -0.44 6.79 -40.57
N CYS A 922 0.38 6.69 -41.62
CA CYS A 922 0.21 5.71 -42.69
C CYS A 922 1.06 4.44 -42.48
N THR A 923 2.19 4.58 -41.79
CA THR A 923 3.14 3.51 -41.46
C THR A 923 3.81 3.80 -40.12
N LEU A 924 4.35 2.77 -39.46
CA LEU A 924 5.32 2.91 -38.37
C LEU A 924 6.74 2.64 -38.89
N PRO A 925 7.77 3.34 -38.41
CA PRO A 925 9.15 3.09 -38.84
C PRO A 925 9.68 1.77 -38.29
N ASP A 926 10.53 1.08 -39.05
CA ASP A 926 11.16 -0.19 -38.64
C ASP A 926 11.94 -0.07 -37.32
N THR A 927 12.46 1.12 -37.01
CA THR A 927 13.16 1.36 -35.74
C THR A 927 12.28 1.26 -34.51
N ILE A 928 10.95 1.18 -34.64
CA ILE A 928 10.02 0.96 -33.53
C ILE A 928 10.37 -0.33 -32.75
N GLY A 929 10.85 -1.38 -33.43
CA GLY A 929 11.24 -2.65 -32.80
C GLY A 929 12.39 -2.53 -31.80
N LYS A 930 13.11 -1.40 -31.76
CA LYS A 930 14.20 -1.17 -30.79
C LYS A 930 13.70 -0.68 -29.41
N LEU A 931 12.40 -0.43 -29.24
CA LEU A 931 11.81 0.03 -27.98
C LEU A 931 11.62 -1.13 -27.00
N SER A 932 12.72 -1.65 -26.45
CA SER A 932 12.74 -2.88 -25.63
C SER A 932 11.87 -2.84 -24.36
N CYS A 933 11.54 -1.66 -23.83
CA CYS A 933 10.72 -1.48 -22.64
C CYS A 933 9.24 -1.19 -22.95
N LEU A 934 8.84 -1.11 -24.23
CA LEU A 934 7.49 -0.69 -24.60
C LEU A 934 6.49 -1.78 -24.26
N MET A 935 5.55 -1.47 -23.36
CA MET A 935 4.49 -2.36 -22.90
C MET A 935 3.15 -2.04 -23.54
N TYR A 936 2.88 -0.77 -23.82
CA TYR A 936 1.60 -0.29 -24.33
C TYR A 936 1.79 0.53 -25.60
N LEU A 937 1.19 0.09 -26.70
CA LEU A 937 1.18 0.80 -27.98
C LEU A 937 -0.27 1.03 -28.44
N PHE A 938 -0.70 2.29 -28.37
CA PHE A 938 -2.03 2.73 -28.79
C PHE A 938 -1.91 3.49 -30.10
N VAL A 939 -2.41 2.91 -31.20
CA VAL A 939 -2.34 3.48 -32.56
C VAL A 939 -3.72 3.47 -33.23
N GLU A 940 -4.78 3.53 -32.44
CA GLU A 940 -6.17 3.45 -32.92
C GLU A 940 -6.53 4.69 -33.76
N ASN A 941 -7.50 4.56 -34.66
CA ASN A 941 -8.03 5.64 -35.48
C ASN A 941 -6.92 6.39 -36.25
N ASN A 942 -6.05 5.64 -36.92
CA ASN A 942 -5.02 6.14 -37.82
C ASN A 942 -5.30 5.70 -39.28
N LYS A 943 -4.33 5.86 -40.17
CA LYS A 943 -4.39 5.46 -41.58
C LYS A 943 -3.40 4.33 -41.89
N LEU A 944 -3.07 3.50 -40.89
CA LEU A 944 -2.03 2.47 -41.04
C LEU A 944 -2.43 1.46 -42.11
N LEU A 945 -1.49 1.20 -43.04
CA LEU A 945 -1.66 0.21 -44.11
C LEU A 945 -1.04 -1.15 -43.76
N HIS A 946 -0.04 -1.17 -42.87
CA HIS A 946 0.66 -2.35 -42.39
C HIS A 946 1.49 -1.99 -41.14
N LEU A 947 1.94 -3.01 -40.40
CA LEU A 947 3.00 -2.89 -39.40
C LEU A 947 4.35 -3.35 -40.00
N PRO A 948 5.48 -2.74 -39.59
CA PRO A 948 6.81 -3.27 -39.93
C PRO A 948 7.03 -4.63 -39.28
N SER A 949 7.88 -5.47 -39.89
CA SER A 949 8.24 -6.79 -39.34
C SER A 949 8.88 -6.71 -37.95
N GLU A 950 9.60 -5.63 -37.69
CA GLU A 950 10.32 -5.30 -36.47
C GLU A 950 9.36 -5.08 -35.28
N ILE A 951 8.04 -4.98 -35.50
CA ILE A 951 7.07 -4.99 -34.40
C ILE A 951 7.20 -6.25 -33.53
N GLY A 952 7.62 -7.37 -34.13
CA GLY A 952 7.85 -8.63 -33.43
C GLY A 952 9.06 -8.64 -32.50
N ASP A 953 9.91 -7.60 -32.54
CA ASP A 953 11.08 -7.49 -31.69
C ASP A 953 10.79 -6.69 -30.38
N LEU A 954 9.53 -6.29 -30.16
CA LEU A 954 9.08 -5.62 -28.94
C LEU A 954 8.80 -6.62 -27.80
N ASP A 955 9.86 -7.21 -27.24
CA ASP A 955 9.78 -8.32 -26.24
C ASP A 955 8.91 -8.02 -24.99
N SER A 956 8.71 -6.75 -24.65
CA SER A 956 7.93 -6.31 -23.49
C SER A 956 6.48 -5.92 -23.80
N LEU A 957 6.04 -5.99 -25.07
CA LEU A 957 4.72 -5.49 -25.46
C LEU A 957 3.61 -6.37 -24.88
N GLU A 958 2.69 -5.74 -24.15
CA GLU A 958 1.54 -6.38 -23.52
C GLU A 958 0.23 -5.97 -24.21
N TRP A 959 0.13 -4.71 -24.64
CA TRP A 959 -1.09 -4.14 -25.22
C TRP A 959 -0.80 -3.49 -26.58
N LEU A 960 -1.51 -3.94 -27.61
CA LEU A 960 -1.47 -3.38 -28.95
C LEU A 960 -2.88 -3.07 -29.44
N LEU A 961 -3.19 -1.78 -29.59
CA LEU A 961 -4.51 -1.33 -30.03
C LEU A 961 -4.40 -0.65 -31.39
N LEU A 962 -5.03 -1.26 -32.39
CA LEU A 962 -5.01 -0.86 -33.81
C LEU A 962 -6.39 -0.50 -34.34
N GLU A 963 -7.41 -0.42 -33.47
CA GLU A 963 -8.80 -0.23 -33.88
C GLU A 963 -8.99 0.94 -34.85
N GLY A 964 -9.84 0.79 -35.86
CA GLY A 964 -10.20 1.87 -36.79
C GLY A 964 -9.14 2.19 -37.85
N ASN A 965 -8.11 1.35 -38.02
CA ASN A 965 -7.17 1.44 -39.14
C ASN A 965 -7.73 0.71 -40.38
N ASN A 966 -8.73 1.32 -41.02
CA ASN A 966 -9.51 0.72 -42.12
C ASN A 966 -8.70 0.23 -43.35
N GLY A 967 -7.43 0.64 -43.47
CA GLY A 967 -6.53 0.26 -44.57
C GLY A 967 -5.58 -0.91 -44.29
N PHE A 968 -5.61 -1.49 -43.07
CA PHE A 968 -4.53 -2.32 -42.53
C PHE A 968 -4.38 -3.72 -43.16
N ARG A 969 -5.46 -4.36 -43.61
CA ARG A 969 -5.53 -5.62 -44.41
C ARG A 969 -4.91 -6.91 -43.84
N ALA A 970 -3.72 -6.88 -43.21
CA ALA A 970 -3.00 -8.04 -42.69
C ALA A 970 -2.00 -7.66 -41.57
N LEU A 971 -1.76 -8.59 -40.63
CA LEU A 971 -0.68 -8.51 -39.64
C LEU A 971 0.60 -9.19 -40.18
N PRO A 972 1.80 -8.73 -39.81
CA PRO A 972 3.04 -9.43 -40.14
C PRO A 972 3.19 -10.72 -39.30
N GLU A 973 3.72 -11.79 -39.89
CA GLU A 973 3.99 -13.07 -39.18
C GLU A 973 4.92 -12.90 -37.97
N SER A 974 5.78 -11.89 -37.99
CA SER A 974 6.67 -11.59 -36.86
C SER A 974 5.93 -11.20 -35.58
N ILE A 975 4.66 -10.79 -35.64
CA ILE A 975 3.87 -10.47 -34.44
C ILE A 975 3.78 -11.68 -33.50
N CYS A 976 3.85 -12.89 -34.03
CA CYS A 976 3.79 -14.15 -33.28
C CYS A 976 5.00 -14.37 -32.36
N LYS A 977 6.05 -13.53 -32.45
CA LYS A 977 7.17 -13.51 -31.50
C LYS A 977 6.81 -12.83 -30.17
N LEU A 978 5.73 -12.06 -30.11
CA LEU A 978 5.34 -11.26 -28.94
C LEU A 978 4.69 -12.10 -27.84
N VAL A 979 5.48 -12.97 -27.21
CA VAL A 979 4.99 -13.94 -26.21
C VAL A 979 4.35 -13.31 -24.96
N ARG A 980 4.60 -12.03 -24.68
CA ARG A 980 4.01 -11.28 -23.56
C ARG A 980 2.73 -10.51 -23.91
N LEU A 981 2.31 -10.51 -25.18
CA LEU A 981 1.13 -9.76 -25.61
C LEU A 981 -0.12 -10.34 -24.95
N GLN A 982 -0.84 -9.53 -24.19
CA GLN A 982 -2.04 -9.90 -23.44
C GLN A 982 -3.32 -9.38 -24.09
N TYR A 983 -3.26 -8.21 -24.72
CA TYR A 983 -4.41 -7.54 -25.32
C TYR A 983 -4.09 -7.07 -26.74
N LEU A 984 -4.87 -7.56 -27.70
CA LEU A 984 -4.77 -7.18 -29.11
C LEU A 984 -6.14 -6.73 -29.62
N ASN A 985 -6.27 -5.44 -29.94
CA ASN A 985 -7.50 -4.90 -30.53
C ASN A 985 -7.28 -4.56 -32.01
N LEU A 986 -8.05 -5.24 -32.86
CA LEU A 986 -8.03 -5.12 -34.32
C LEU A 986 -9.43 -4.84 -34.88
N ASN A 987 -10.32 -4.26 -34.07
CA ASN A 987 -11.64 -3.88 -34.54
C ASN A 987 -11.53 -2.90 -35.71
N ASP A 988 -12.40 -3.02 -36.71
CA ASP A 988 -12.44 -2.05 -37.83
C ASP A 988 -11.09 -1.90 -38.58
N CYS A 989 -10.30 -2.98 -38.68
CA CYS A 989 -9.01 -3.00 -39.41
C CYS A 989 -9.09 -3.54 -40.84
N ASN A 990 -10.29 -3.97 -41.28
CA ASN A 990 -10.53 -4.58 -42.58
C ASN A 990 -9.60 -5.78 -42.87
N LEU A 991 -9.30 -6.59 -41.84
CA LEU A 991 -8.43 -7.76 -41.93
C LEU A 991 -9.03 -8.86 -42.80
N SER A 992 -8.17 -9.50 -43.60
CA SER A 992 -8.52 -10.65 -44.44
C SER A 992 -8.14 -12.00 -43.82
N HIS A 993 -7.07 -12.05 -43.04
CA HIS A 993 -6.57 -13.25 -42.37
C HIS A 993 -5.74 -12.86 -41.14
N LEU A 994 -5.53 -13.84 -40.26
CA LEU A 994 -4.59 -13.77 -39.14
C LEU A 994 -3.28 -14.53 -39.48
N PRO A 995 -2.15 -14.22 -38.83
CA PRO A 995 -0.90 -14.94 -38.98
C PRO A 995 -1.05 -16.45 -38.72
N SER A 996 -0.30 -17.26 -39.46
CA SER A 996 -0.39 -18.73 -39.39
C SER A 996 0.06 -19.31 -38.05
N GLU A 997 1.03 -18.65 -37.38
CA GLU A 997 1.58 -19.05 -36.08
C GLU A 997 1.00 -18.22 -34.92
N ILE A 998 -0.23 -17.72 -35.03
CA ILE A 998 -0.86 -16.89 -33.98
C ILE A 998 -0.97 -17.63 -32.63
N ASP A 999 -0.93 -18.96 -32.67
CA ASP A 999 -0.85 -19.88 -31.54
C ASP A 999 0.38 -19.70 -30.63
N ARG A 1000 1.43 -19.03 -31.13
CA ARG A 1000 2.61 -18.69 -30.32
C ARG A 1000 2.41 -17.54 -29.34
N LEU A 1001 1.30 -16.80 -29.44
CA LEU A 1001 0.94 -15.71 -28.52
C LEU A 1001 0.36 -16.28 -27.21
N ILE A 1002 1.17 -17.00 -26.45
CA ILE A 1002 0.75 -17.78 -25.27
C ILE A 1002 0.16 -16.94 -24.12
N SER A 1003 0.50 -15.65 -24.01
CA SER A 1003 -0.04 -14.75 -22.98
C SER A 1003 -1.29 -13.99 -23.41
N LEU A 1004 -1.77 -14.17 -24.65
CA LEU A 1004 -2.88 -13.40 -25.19
C LEU A 1004 -4.19 -13.79 -24.49
N GLY A 1005 -4.71 -12.86 -23.69
CA GLY A 1005 -5.95 -13.02 -22.93
C GLY A 1005 -7.17 -12.48 -23.66
N SER A 1006 -6.99 -11.46 -24.50
CA SER A 1006 -8.09 -10.83 -25.23
C SER A 1006 -7.69 -10.45 -26.65
N LEU A 1007 -8.51 -10.89 -27.61
CA LEU A 1007 -8.39 -10.60 -29.03
C LEU A 1007 -9.71 -10.03 -29.54
N CYS A 1008 -9.70 -8.77 -29.96
CA CYS A 1008 -10.88 -8.10 -30.51
C CYS A 1008 -10.78 -8.04 -32.04
N LEU A 1009 -11.75 -8.66 -32.72
CA LEU A 1009 -11.82 -8.78 -34.20
C LEU A 1009 -13.14 -8.23 -34.78
N GLY A 1010 -13.88 -7.43 -34.01
CA GLY A 1010 -15.15 -6.84 -34.43
C GLY A 1010 -15.05 -6.06 -35.74
N HIS A 1011 -16.12 -6.12 -36.54
CA HIS A 1011 -16.26 -5.32 -37.77
C HIS A 1011 -15.07 -5.39 -38.76
N ASN A 1012 -14.49 -6.58 -38.93
CA ASN A 1012 -13.52 -6.86 -40.00
C ASN A 1012 -14.21 -7.39 -41.28
N THR A 1013 -13.43 -7.80 -42.29
CA THR A 1013 -14.03 -8.31 -43.55
C THR A 1013 -14.93 -9.52 -43.28
N SER A 1014 -16.01 -9.64 -44.05
CA SER A 1014 -16.88 -10.82 -44.02
C SER A 1014 -16.18 -12.13 -44.43
N SER A 1015 -14.96 -12.04 -44.97
CA SER A 1015 -14.11 -13.14 -45.42
C SER A 1015 -12.95 -13.44 -44.47
N LEU A 1016 -12.90 -12.85 -43.27
CA LEU A 1016 -11.81 -13.07 -42.31
C LEU A 1016 -11.69 -14.56 -41.95
N THR A 1017 -10.57 -15.16 -42.34
CA THR A 1017 -10.25 -16.55 -41.97
C THR A 1017 -9.54 -16.59 -40.62
N ILE A 1018 -10.10 -17.35 -39.67
CA ILE A 1018 -9.54 -17.57 -38.34
C ILE A 1018 -8.87 -18.96 -38.32
N PRO A 1019 -7.58 -19.08 -37.93
CA PRO A 1019 -6.91 -20.36 -37.79
C PRO A 1019 -7.54 -21.25 -36.71
N ASP A 1020 -7.60 -22.56 -36.96
CA ASP A 1020 -8.19 -23.56 -36.05
C ASP A 1020 -7.44 -23.71 -34.71
N ASN A 1021 -6.18 -23.26 -34.67
CA ASN A 1021 -5.21 -23.40 -33.58
C ASN A 1021 -5.07 -22.15 -32.70
N LEU A 1022 -6.06 -21.23 -32.66
CA LEU A 1022 -6.02 -20.06 -31.78
C LEU A 1022 -5.67 -20.43 -30.32
N PRO A 1023 -4.64 -19.83 -29.71
CA PRO A 1023 -4.18 -20.23 -28.38
C PRO A 1023 -5.15 -19.81 -27.27
N CYS A 1024 -6.15 -18.97 -27.60
CA CYS A 1024 -6.94 -18.20 -26.64
C CYS A 1024 -8.38 -18.70 -26.43
N LEU A 1025 -8.79 -19.86 -26.97
CA LEU A 1025 -10.19 -20.31 -26.82
C LEU A 1025 -10.62 -20.49 -25.34
N HIS A 1026 -9.68 -20.65 -24.41
CA HIS A 1026 -9.95 -20.76 -22.96
C HIS A 1026 -9.95 -19.42 -22.21
N ASN A 1027 -9.45 -18.32 -22.81
CA ASN A 1027 -9.31 -16.99 -22.17
C ASN A 1027 -10.15 -15.86 -22.82
N LEU A 1028 -10.75 -16.08 -24.00
CA LEU A 1028 -11.50 -15.06 -24.74
C LEU A 1028 -12.89 -14.78 -24.14
N ARG A 1029 -13.12 -13.55 -23.65
CA ARG A 1029 -14.43 -13.08 -23.12
C ARG A 1029 -15.39 -12.52 -24.17
N SER A 1030 -14.98 -12.33 -25.43
CA SER A 1030 -15.89 -11.93 -26.51
C SER A 1030 -15.34 -12.26 -27.90
N LEU A 1031 -16.03 -13.13 -28.64
CA LEU A 1031 -15.93 -13.23 -30.10
C LEU A 1031 -17.21 -12.65 -30.73
N PRO A 1032 -17.14 -11.90 -31.84
CA PRO A 1032 -18.31 -11.59 -32.63
C PRO A 1032 -18.84 -12.90 -33.24
N LYS A 1033 -20.18 -13.08 -33.24
CA LYS A 1033 -20.84 -14.22 -33.87
C LYS A 1033 -20.38 -14.37 -35.33
N LEU A 1034 -19.65 -15.44 -35.64
CA LEU A 1034 -19.46 -15.91 -37.01
C LEU A 1034 -20.77 -16.54 -37.52
N PRO A 1035 -21.06 -16.50 -38.84
CA PRO A 1035 -22.26 -17.10 -39.39
C PRO A 1035 -22.15 -18.63 -39.34
N THR A 1036 -22.99 -19.23 -38.49
CA THR A 1036 -23.57 -20.58 -38.59
C THR A 1036 -22.79 -21.63 -39.40
N CYS A 1037 -22.11 -22.53 -38.71
CA CYS A 1037 -22.04 -23.94 -39.13
C CYS A 1037 -22.27 -24.84 -37.91
N THR A 1038 -23.31 -25.64 -38.02
CA THR A 1038 -23.71 -26.73 -37.13
C THR A 1038 -22.62 -27.80 -37.05
N TRP A 1039 -22.32 -28.32 -35.85
CA TRP A 1039 -22.23 -29.77 -35.52
C TRP A 1039 -22.15 -29.97 -33.99
N GLY A 1040 -22.97 -30.91 -33.48
CA GLY A 1040 -22.63 -31.76 -32.32
C GLY A 1040 -22.75 -31.19 -30.90
N LEU A 1041 -23.97 -31.13 -30.36
CA LEU A 1041 -24.29 -30.72 -28.98
C LEU A 1041 -24.25 -31.90 -27.97
N SER A 1042 -23.23 -32.78 -28.01
CA SER A 1042 -23.23 -33.99 -27.16
C SER A 1042 -21.92 -34.39 -26.45
N GLU A 1043 -20.82 -33.65 -26.54
CA GLU A 1043 -19.54 -34.09 -25.90
C GLU A 1043 -18.80 -33.08 -25.00
N LEU A 1044 -19.41 -31.98 -24.54
CA LEU A 1044 -18.75 -31.08 -23.56
C LEU A 1044 -19.62 -30.81 -22.33
N LYS A 1045 -20.00 -31.87 -21.64
CA LYS A 1045 -20.22 -31.86 -20.18
C LYS A 1045 -18.93 -32.35 -19.53
N ASN A 1046 -18.05 -31.42 -19.14
CA ASN A 1046 -17.01 -31.52 -18.10
C ASN A 1046 -15.88 -30.50 -18.36
N ALA A 1047 -16.14 -29.22 -18.09
CA ALA A 1047 -15.12 -28.20 -17.82
C ALA A 1047 -15.80 -27.09 -16.99
N VAL A 1048 -15.17 -26.72 -15.88
CA VAL A 1048 -15.74 -26.05 -14.71
C VAL A 1048 -15.62 -24.52 -14.77
N GLU A 1049 -16.45 -23.84 -13.98
CA GLU A 1049 -16.36 -22.48 -13.38
C GLU A 1049 -16.15 -21.25 -14.28
N ILE A 1050 -17.12 -20.34 -14.20
CA ILE A 1050 -16.92 -18.93 -14.51
C ILE A 1050 -16.83 -18.16 -13.19
N ILE A 1051 -15.61 -17.68 -12.91
CA ILE A 1051 -15.32 -16.70 -11.86
C ILE A 1051 -15.58 -15.29 -12.44
N VAL A 1052 -16.53 -14.56 -11.84
CA VAL A 1052 -16.72 -13.11 -12.03
C VAL A 1052 -16.26 -12.41 -10.75
N PRO A 1053 -15.13 -11.67 -10.75
CA PRO A 1053 -14.86 -10.75 -9.68
C PRO A 1053 -15.73 -9.50 -9.84
N THR A 1054 -16.45 -9.20 -8.76
CA THR A 1054 -17.24 -8.00 -8.44
C THR A 1054 -18.57 -7.84 -9.18
N GLY A 1055 -19.60 -8.46 -8.61
CA GLY A 1055 -20.73 -7.69 -8.08
C GLY A 1055 -21.97 -7.54 -8.97
N GLU A 1056 -22.31 -8.54 -9.76
CA GLU A 1056 -23.66 -8.74 -10.32
C GLU A 1056 -24.17 -10.14 -9.95
N GLU A 1057 -24.43 -10.41 -8.66
CA GLU A 1057 -25.30 -11.54 -8.28
C GLU A 1057 -26.18 -11.18 -7.10
N GLU A 1058 -27.12 -10.26 -7.33
CA GLU A 1058 -28.42 -10.30 -6.63
C GLU A 1058 -29.61 -9.96 -7.54
N LEU A 1059 -29.45 -10.01 -8.87
CA LEU A 1059 -30.51 -9.65 -9.82
C LEU A 1059 -30.70 -10.67 -10.97
N LEU A 1060 -30.58 -11.97 -10.67
CA LEU A 1060 -31.00 -13.04 -11.59
C LEU A 1060 -31.83 -14.09 -10.88
N ILE A 1061 -32.98 -13.68 -10.32
CA ILE A 1061 -34.07 -14.63 -10.09
C ILE A 1061 -35.36 -14.24 -10.82
N TRP A 1062 -35.58 -12.98 -11.22
CA TRP A 1062 -36.80 -12.62 -11.95
C TRP A 1062 -36.48 -12.05 -13.33
N PHE A 1063 -36.97 -12.76 -14.34
CA PHE A 1063 -37.60 -12.29 -15.58
C PHE A 1063 -37.13 -13.10 -16.81
N PRO A 1064 -38.04 -13.83 -17.47
CA PRO A 1064 -37.73 -14.55 -18.70
C PRO A 1064 -37.60 -13.58 -19.88
N TYR A 1065 -36.80 -13.99 -20.86
CA TYR A 1065 -36.72 -13.40 -22.20
C TYR A 1065 -38.11 -13.08 -22.78
N HIS A 1066 -38.35 -11.82 -23.16
CA HIS A 1066 -39.42 -11.43 -24.08
C HIS A 1066 -38.81 -10.72 -25.30
N ASP A 1067 -38.94 -11.34 -26.48
CA ASP A 1067 -38.59 -10.78 -27.80
C ASP A 1067 -39.60 -9.70 -28.30
N GLY A 1068 -40.21 -8.93 -27.39
CA GLY A 1068 -41.41 -8.13 -27.67
C GLY A 1068 -41.16 -6.78 -28.38
N ARG A 1069 -41.39 -6.72 -29.69
CA ARG A 1069 -41.57 -5.47 -30.48
C ARG A 1069 -42.91 -4.77 -30.18
N GLY A 1070 -43.21 -4.44 -28.91
CA GLY A 1070 -44.47 -3.81 -28.49
C GLY A 1070 -44.31 -2.43 -27.82
N PRO A 1071 -45.33 -1.54 -27.85
CA PRO A 1071 -45.25 -0.16 -27.35
C PRO A 1071 -45.44 0.02 -25.83
N ASN A 1072 -45.59 -1.07 -25.06
CA ASN A 1072 -45.85 -1.04 -23.62
C ASN A 1072 -44.87 -1.95 -22.86
N VAL A 1073 -44.52 -1.56 -21.65
CA VAL A 1073 -43.72 -2.37 -20.72
C VAL A 1073 -44.61 -2.81 -19.56
N SER A 1074 -44.75 -4.12 -19.34
CA SER A 1074 -45.57 -4.69 -18.26
C SER A 1074 -44.74 -5.59 -17.34
N PHE A 1075 -44.97 -5.50 -16.03
CA PHE A 1075 -44.40 -6.41 -15.04
C PHE A 1075 -45.40 -6.68 -13.90
N VAL A 1076 -45.21 -7.80 -13.21
CA VAL A 1076 -46.02 -8.17 -12.04
C VAL A 1076 -45.19 -7.89 -10.79
N VAL A 1077 -45.78 -7.20 -9.82
CA VAL A 1077 -45.15 -6.93 -8.54
C VAL A 1077 -44.97 -8.27 -7.82
N PRO A 1078 -43.75 -8.63 -7.48
CA PRO A 1078 -43.49 -9.94 -6.89
C PRO A 1078 -43.93 -10.02 -5.42
N PRO A 1079 -44.25 -11.22 -4.90
CA PRO A 1079 -44.59 -11.42 -3.49
C PRO A 1079 -43.38 -11.17 -2.59
N SER A 1080 -43.49 -10.30 -1.57
CA SER A 1080 -42.39 -10.06 -0.63
C SER A 1080 -42.18 -11.27 0.29
N SER A 1081 -40.93 -11.59 0.62
CA SER A 1081 -40.55 -12.64 1.58
C SER A 1081 -40.78 -12.24 3.05
N SER A 1082 -41.13 -10.98 3.30
CA SER A 1082 -41.47 -10.43 4.62
C SER A 1082 -42.84 -9.74 4.60
N VAL A 1083 -43.68 -10.03 5.60
CA VAL A 1083 -45.14 -9.75 5.60
C VAL A 1083 -45.50 -8.25 5.77
N ASN A 1084 -44.55 -7.30 5.74
CA ASN A 1084 -44.86 -5.88 6.03
C ASN A 1084 -44.05 -4.82 5.26
N GLN A 1085 -43.29 -5.17 4.21
CA GLN A 1085 -42.54 -4.17 3.45
C GLN A 1085 -43.43 -3.44 2.43
N LYS A 1086 -43.57 -2.12 2.56
CA LYS A 1086 -44.28 -1.27 1.59
C LYS A 1086 -43.35 -0.92 0.44
N MET A 1087 -43.81 -1.10 -0.80
CA MET A 1087 -43.08 -0.62 -1.98
C MET A 1087 -43.18 0.92 -2.08
N LEU A 1088 -42.04 1.60 -2.17
CA LEU A 1088 -41.93 3.06 -2.20
C LEU A 1088 -41.81 3.63 -3.61
N GLY A 1089 -41.41 2.82 -4.59
CA GLY A 1089 -41.28 3.25 -5.99
C GLY A 1089 -40.52 2.23 -6.84
N TRP A 1090 -40.16 2.63 -8.07
CA TRP A 1090 -39.34 1.83 -8.98
C TRP A 1090 -38.34 2.71 -9.76
N ILE A 1091 -37.27 2.10 -10.25
CA ILE A 1091 -36.26 2.70 -11.13
C ILE A 1091 -36.31 1.97 -12.47
N LEU A 1092 -36.44 2.71 -13.56
CA LEU A 1092 -36.26 2.16 -14.91
C LEU A 1092 -34.82 2.40 -15.35
N ARG A 1093 -34.05 1.34 -15.58
CA ARG A 1093 -32.72 1.38 -16.21
C ARG A 1093 -32.84 1.09 -17.70
N LEU A 1094 -32.23 1.93 -18.51
CA LEU A 1094 -32.07 1.72 -19.94
C LEU A 1094 -30.58 1.56 -20.25
N VAL A 1095 -30.21 0.59 -21.09
CA VAL A 1095 -28.86 0.47 -21.66
C VAL A 1095 -28.96 0.66 -23.16
N ALA A 1096 -28.50 1.82 -23.64
CA ALA A 1096 -28.43 2.15 -25.06
C ALA A 1096 -27.00 2.43 -25.49
N TRP A 1097 -26.63 1.96 -26.69
CA TRP A 1097 -25.34 2.27 -27.31
C TRP A 1097 -25.39 3.64 -27.99
N ALA A 1098 -24.44 4.53 -27.71
CA ALA A 1098 -24.35 5.82 -28.36
C ALA A 1098 -22.87 6.19 -28.68
N PRO A 1099 -22.56 6.76 -29.86
CA PRO A 1099 -21.20 7.15 -30.23
C PRO A 1099 -20.69 8.35 -29.39
N ARG A 1100 -19.38 8.40 -29.15
CA ARG A 1100 -18.70 9.36 -28.23
C ARG A 1100 -18.73 10.85 -28.63
N GLU A 1101 -19.35 11.24 -29.75
CA GLU A 1101 -19.23 12.60 -30.31
C GLU A 1101 -20.53 13.45 -30.27
N THR A 1102 -21.50 13.11 -29.42
CA THR A 1102 -22.74 13.92 -29.26
C THR A 1102 -22.80 14.64 -27.91
N SER A 1103 -22.95 15.98 -27.95
CA SER A 1103 -23.35 16.78 -26.80
C SER A 1103 -24.83 16.53 -26.50
N TYR A 1104 -25.13 15.83 -25.41
CA TYR A 1104 -26.51 15.59 -25.01
C TYR A 1104 -27.08 16.85 -24.35
N GLN A 1105 -28.02 17.54 -25.01
CA GLN A 1105 -28.86 18.52 -24.33
C GLN A 1105 -29.87 17.79 -23.45
N TYR A 1106 -30.04 18.25 -22.21
CA TYR A 1106 -31.07 17.74 -21.30
C TYR A 1106 -32.46 17.82 -21.95
N GLN A 1107 -33.01 16.68 -22.39
CA GLN A 1107 -34.38 16.60 -22.86
C GLN A 1107 -35.26 15.92 -21.80
N SER A 1108 -36.34 16.61 -21.40
CA SER A 1108 -37.39 16.05 -20.56
C SER A 1108 -38.36 15.24 -21.41
N ILE A 1109 -38.27 13.90 -21.32
CA ILE A 1109 -39.30 13.03 -21.91
C ILE A 1109 -40.51 13.08 -20.98
N LYS A 1110 -41.73 13.20 -21.52
CA LYS A 1110 -42.97 13.24 -20.73
C LYS A 1110 -43.76 11.96 -20.93
N ILE A 1111 -43.74 11.07 -19.94
CA ILE A 1111 -44.72 9.98 -19.84
C ILE A 1111 -45.92 10.56 -19.09
N GLU A 1112 -47.14 10.12 -19.39
CA GLU A 1112 -48.33 10.65 -18.70
C GLU A 1112 -49.49 9.77 -18.19
N ASP A 1113 -49.48 8.47 -18.53
CA ASP A 1113 -50.36 7.45 -17.99
C ASP A 1113 -49.51 6.28 -17.46
N VAL A 1114 -49.82 5.80 -16.24
CA VAL A 1114 -49.37 4.48 -15.74
C VAL A 1114 -50.62 3.66 -15.41
N ILE A 1115 -50.66 2.42 -15.86
CA ILE A 1115 -51.81 1.51 -15.67
C ILE A 1115 -51.44 0.48 -14.62
N CYS A 1116 -52.17 0.43 -13.51
CA CYS A 1116 -51.97 -0.59 -12.47
C CYS A 1116 -53.26 -1.38 -12.31
N ASN A 1117 -53.22 -2.70 -12.41
CA ASN A 1117 -54.38 -3.59 -12.38
C ASN A 1117 -55.52 -3.09 -13.29
N LYS A 1118 -55.18 -2.61 -14.50
CA LYS A 1118 -56.11 -2.02 -15.49
C LYS A 1118 -56.77 -0.69 -15.08
N ILE A 1119 -56.30 -0.04 -14.00
CA ILE A 1119 -56.73 1.30 -13.61
C ILE A 1119 -55.69 2.31 -14.10
N GLN A 1120 -56.10 3.15 -15.06
CA GLN A 1120 -55.26 4.23 -15.61
C GLN A 1120 -55.18 5.38 -14.61
N ARG A 1121 -53.97 5.72 -14.19
CA ARG A 1121 -53.69 6.86 -13.29
C ARG A 1121 -52.88 7.90 -14.07
N ARG A 1122 -53.42 9.12 -14.16
CA ARG A 1122 -52.76 10.29 -14.73
C ARG A 1122 -52.18 11.11 -13.61
N ASP A 1123 -50.87 11.35 -13.65
CA ASP A 1123 -50.22 12.61 -13.27
C ASP A 1123 -48.71 12.45 -13.12
N GLY A 1124 -47.96 13.38 -13.71
CA GLY A 1124 -46.52 13.55 -13.53
C GLY A 1124 -45.79 13.96 -14.81
N VAL A 1125 -44.95 15.01 -14.74
CA VAL A 1125 -43.98 15.34 -15.78
C VAL A 1125 -42.66 14.68 -15.40
N PHE A 1126 -42.03 13.97 -16.35
CA PHE A 1126 -40.80 13.22 -16.11
C PHE A 1126 -39.58 14.11 -16.46
N GLN A 1127 -38.55 14.10 -15.62
CA GLN A 1127 -37.25 14.68 -15.91
C GLN A 1127 -36.20 13.59 -15.75
N PHE A 1128 -35.38 13.42 -16.78
CA PHE A 1128 -34.32 12.42 -16.82
C PHE A 1128 -32.96 13.10 -16.63
N TYR A 1129 -32.06 12.40 -15.95
CA TYR A 1129 -30.65 12.75 -15.88
C TYR A 1129 -29.88 11.68 -16.65
N ALA A 1130 -29.19 12.08 -17.71
CA ALA A 1130 -28.28 11.23 -18.46
C ALA A 1130 -26.85 11.51 -18.00
N TYR A 1131 -26.15 10.48 -17.53
CA TYR A 1131 -24.74 10.58 -17.17
C TYR A 1131 -23.91 9.82 -18.21
N PRO A 1132 -22.92 10.46 -18.85
CA PRO A 1132 -21.95 9.72 -19.64
C PRO A 1132 -21.08 8.91 -18.68
N THR A 1133 -21.07 7.58 -18.86
CA THR A 1133 -20.07 6.71 -18.23
C THR A 1133 -18.92 6.46 -19.20
N ASP A 1134 -17.76 6.04 -18.70
CA ASP A 1134 -16.55 5.78 -19.52
C ASP A 1134 -16.69 4.58 -20.50
N VAL A 1135 -17.87 3.97 -20.55
CA VAL A 1135 -18.30 2.90 -21.46
C VAL A 1135 -19.50 3.38 -22.28
N ASP A 1136 -19.67 2.87 -23.51
CA ASP A 1136 -20.67 3.27 -24.54
C ASP A 1136 -22.15 3.04 -24.15
N HIS A 1137 -22.55 3.44 -22.94
CA HIS A 1137 -23.85 3.23 -22.34
C HIS A 1137 -24.36 4.53 -21.72
N VAL A 1138 -25.65 4.82 -21.91
CA VAL A 1138 -26.34 5.92 -21.23
C VAL A 1138 -27.23 5.35 -20.14
N TRP A 1139 -27.03 5.79 -18.90
CA TRP A 1139 -27.88 5.43 -17.76
C TRP A 1139 -28.99 6.46 -17.63
N LEU A 1140 -30.24 6.00 -17.63
CA LEU A 1140 -31.42 6.82 -17.32
C LEU A 1140 -31.95 6.37 -15.95
N ILE A 1141 -32.15 7.31 -15.04
CA ILE A 1141 -32.71 7.06 -13.70
C ILE A 1141 -33.95 7.92 -13.53
N TYR A 1142 -35.06 7.31 -13.11
CA TYR A 1142 -36.30 7.99 -12.74
C TYR A 1142 -36.64 7.72 -11.28
N ILE A 1143 -37.08 8.78 -10.57
CA ILE A 1143 -37.65 8.71 -9.23
C ILE A 1143 -38.98 9.47 -9.26
N PRO A 1144 -40.13 8.83 -9.03
CA PRO A 1144 -41.41 9.52 -9.09
C PRO A 1144 -41.58 10.51 -7.94
N GLN A 1145 -41.57 11.82 -8.23
CA GLN A 1145 -41.91 12.85 -7.24
C GLN A 1145 -43.43 13.00 -6.98
N GLY A 1146 -44.30 12.24 -7.66
CA GLY A 1146 -45.76 12.41 -7.58
C GLY A 1146 -46.55 11.33 -6.81
N TYR A 1147 -45.96 10.19 -6.49
CA TYR A 1147 -46.72 9.01 -6.05
C TYR A 1147 -46.64 8.76 -4.54
N ARG A 1148 -46.91 9.79 -3.72
CA ARG A 1148 -47.24 9.57 -2.30
C ARG A 1148 -48.66 9.01 -2.20
N GLY A 1149 -48.83 7.71 -2.44
CA GLY A 1149 -50.11 7.03 -2.15
C GLY A 1149 -50.49 5.81 -2.99
N LEU A 1150 -49.67 5.33 -3.92
CA LEU A 1150 -49.92 4.04 -4.57
C LEU A 1150 -49.34 2.92 -3.70
N GLN A 1151 -50.20 2.16 -3.02
CA GLN A 1151 -49.81 0.92 -2.36
C GLN A 1151 -49.93 -0.20 -3.39
N LEU A 1152 -48.79 -0.83 -3.70
CA LEU A 1152 -48.72 -2.01 -4.56
C LEU A 1152 -48.44 -3.23 -3.70
N GLU A 1153 -49.24 -4.27 -3.86
CA GLU A 1153 -49.11 -5.54 -3.15
C GLU A 1153 -48.51 -6.62 -4.08
N GLY A 1154 -47.91 -7.64 -3.48
CA GLY A 1154 -47.38 -8.78 -4.23
C GLY A 1154 -48.48 -9.45 -5.05
N GLY A 1155 -48.34 -9.43 -6.37
CA GLY A 1155 -49.31 -9.93 -7.34
C GLY A 1155 -49.91 -8.86 -8.25
N ASP A 1156 -49.71 -7.57 -7.98
CA ASP A 1156 -50.26 -6.48 -8.80
C ASP A 1156 -49.60 -6.40 -10.18
N GLU A 1157 -50.40 -6.30 -11.25
CA GLU A 1157 -49.93 -6.12 -12.62
C GLU A 1157 -49.77 -4.63 -12.94
N VAL A 1158 -48.56 -4.20 -13.27
CA VAL A 1158 -48.25 -2.82 -13.65
C VAL A 1158 -47.86 -2.76 -15.12
N GLU A 1159 -48.53 -1.90 -15.88
CA GLU A 1159 -48.28 -1.64 -17.29
C GLU A 1159 -47.98 -0.14 -17.51
N ILE A 1160 -46.85 0.12 -18.15
CA ILE A 1160 -46.36 1.46 -18.48
C ILE A 1160 -46.47 1.62 -20.01
N PRO A 1161 -47.48 2.37 -20.49
CA PRO A 1161 -47.60 2.68 -21.92
C PRO A 1161 -46.51 3.67 -22.34
N MET A 1162 -45.72 3.32 -23.37
CA MET A 1162 -44.62 4.17 -23.87
C MET A 1162 -45.03 5.03 -25.09
N THR A 1163 -46.34 5.18 -25.33
CA THR A 1163 -46.87 6.03 -26.41
C THR A 1163 -47.89 7.03 -25.86
N ARG A 1164 -47.92 8.24 -26.41
CA ARG A 1164 -48.98 9.21 -26.12
C ARG A 1164 -49.87 9.43 -27.33
N SER A 1165 -51.16 9.58 -27.04
CA SER A 1165 -52.27 9.81 -27.95
C SER A 1165 -52.13 11.11 -28.77
N GLY A 1166 -52.38 11.01 -30.07
CA GLY A 1166 -52.46 12.14 -31.00
C GLY A 1166 -51.79 11.81 -32.33
N ALA A 1167 -52.53 11.93 -33.42
CA ALA A 1167 -52.20 11.42 -34.74
C ALA A 1167 -50.87 11.93 -35.34
N ASP A 1168 -50.34 11.10 -36.24
CA ASP A 1168 -49.20 11.32 -37.14
C ASP A 1168 -47.79 11.21 -36.55
N GLY A 1169 -47.31 9.96 -36.52
CA GLY A 1169 -45.96 9.57 -36.95
C GLY A 1169 -44.79 10.43 -36.48
N VAL A 1170 -44.53 10.48 -35.17
CA VAL A 1170 -43.27 10.98 -34.63
C VAL A 1170 -42.76 10.01 -33.56
N LYS A 1171 -41.52 9.55 -33.74
CA LYS A 1171 -40.76 8.71 -32.80
C LYS A 1171 -40.72 9.37 -31.42
N ILE A 1172 -40.67 8.58 -30.35
CA ILE A 1172 -40.27 9.04 -29.02
C ILE A 1172 -39.00 9.91 -29.21
N PRO A 1173 -39.00 11.20 -28.82
CA PRO A 1173 -37.82 12.02 -28.90
C PRO A 1173 -36.94 11.66 -27.70
N ILE A 1174 -36.28 10.51 -27.77
CA ILE A 1174 -34.86 10.56 -27.43
C ILE A 1174 -34.27 11.09 -28.73
N ASP A 1175 -34.07 12.40 -28.84
CA ASP A 1175 -33.39 12.98 -29.99
C ASP A 1175 -31.90 12.64 -29.92
N VAL A 1176 -31.58 11.35 -30.05
CA VAL A 1176 -30.26 10.88 -30.45
C VAL A 1176 -30.34 10.85 -31.97
N THR A 1177 -30.08 11.98 -32.60
CA THR A 1177 -30.16 12.18 -34.06
C THR A 1177 -29.16 11.33 -34.86
N HIS A 1178 -28.47 10.37 -34.22
CA HIS A 1178 -27.53 9.49 -34.88
C HIS A 1178 -28.18 8.14 -35.25
N PRO A 1179 -28.20 7.73 -36.53
CA PRO A 1179 -28.88 6.51 -37.00
C PRO A 1179 -28.35 5.16 -36.47
N ASN A 1180 -27.36 5.15 -35.56
CA ASN A 1180 -26.73 3.94 -35.04
C ASN A 1180 -26.99 3.68 -33.53
N THR A 1181 -27.82 4.47 -32.85
CA THR A 1181 -28.12 4.24 -31.43
C THR A 1181 -29.03 3.01 -31.25
N LEU A 1182 -28.52 1.96 -30.59
CA LEU A 1182 -29.20 0.68 -30.38
C LEU A 1182 -29.46 0.44 -28.88
N VAL A 1183 -30.73 0.36 -28.47
CA VAL A 1183 -31.12 -0.06 -27.12
C VAL A 1183 -30.88 -1.56 -26.98
N LYS A 1184 -30.00 -1.97 -26.06
CA LYS A 1184 -29.62 -3.39 -25.89
C LYS A 1184 -30.43 -4.09 -24.80
N LYS A 1185 -30.67 -3.42 -23.66
CA LYS A 1185 -31.36 -3.98 -22.51
C LYS A 1185 -32.10 -2.89 -21.74
N TRP A 1186 -33.14 -3.28 -21.02
CA TRP A 1186 -33.79 -2.48 -19.99
C TRP A 1186 -33.98 -3.33 -18.75
N ALA A 1187 -34.00 -2.70 -17.57
CA ALA A 1187 -34.27 -3.35 -16.30
C ALA A 1187 -35.14 -2.43 -15.45
N ILE A 1188 -35.96 -3.00 -14.58
CA ILE A 1188 -36.74 -2.24 -13.58
C ILE A 1188 -36.33 -2.73 -12.21
N ASP A 1189 -35.87 -1.82 -11.35
CA ASP A 1189 -35.67 -2.11 -9.95
C ASP A 1189 -36.84 -1.62 -9.13
N LEU A 1190 -37.23 -2.40 -8.13
CA LEU A 1190 -38.29 -2.07 -7.20
C LEU A 1190 -37.66 -1.59 -5.90
N ILE A 1191 -38.16 -0.48 -5.36
CA ILE A 1191 -37.68 0.11 -4.11
C ILE A 1191 -38.69 -0.23 -3.01
N TYR A 1192 -38.21 -0.85 -1.93
CA TYR A 1192 -39.00 -1.20 -0.76
C TYR A 1192 -38.59 -0.38 0.47
N GLU A 1193 -39.55 -0.08 1.35
CA GLU A 1193 -39.33 0.53 2.66
C GLU A 1193 -38.55 -0.44 3.56
N THR A 1194 -37.34 -0.07 3.97
CA THR A 1194 -36.56 -0.79 4.98
C THR A 1194 -36.72 -0.10 6.34
N ASP A 1195 -36.70 -0.89 7.42
CA ASP A 1195 -37.03 -0.45 8.79
C ASP A 1195 -36.11 0.66 9.37
N GLU A 1196 -35.06 1.10 8.65
CA GLU A 1196 -34.12 2.13 9.13
C GLU A 1196 -34.35 3.55 8.59
N ILE A 1197 -35.32 3.79 7.70
CA ILE A 1197 -35.55 5.14 7.14
C ILE A 1197 -36.78 5.79 7.79
N HIS A 1198 -36.58 6.38 8.97
CA HIS A 1198 -37.54 7.30 9.56
C HIS A 1198 -37.06 8.77 9.49
N LYS A 1199 -37.80 9.53 8.68
CA LYS A 1199 -38.05 10.98 8.75
C LYS A 1199 -36.90 11.93 8.42
N GLY A 1200 -36.77 12.24 7.12
CA GLY A 1200 -36.15 13.46 6.61
C GLY A 1200 -36.59 13.68 5.16
N ASN A 1201 -37.22 14.82 4.86
CA ASN A 1201 -37.98 15.01 3.61
C ASN A 1201 -37.13 15.30 2.35
N ASP A 1202 -35.79 15.17 2.38
CA ASP A 1202 -34.93 15.58 1.24
C ASP A 1202 -33.73 14.63 0.95
N THR A 1203 -33.69 13.42 1.52
CA THR A 1203 -32.53 12.52 1.41
C THR A 1203 -32.67 11.37 0.41
N TRP A 1204 -33.56 11.47 -0.58
CA TRP A 1204 -33.67 10.46 -1.63
C TRP A 1204 -32.61 10.62 -2.74
N CYS A 1205 -32.12 11.84 -2.97
CA CYS A 1205 -31.15 12.10 -4.05
C CYS A 1205 -29.71 11.73 -3.70
N GLN A 1206 -29.35 11.54 -2.42
CA GLN A 1206 -27.96 11.31 -2.01
C GLN A 1206 -27.50 9.85 -2.10
N VAL A 1207 -28.40 8.88 -2.04
CA VAL A 1207 -28.05 7.45 -2.12
C VAL A 1207 -27.73 7.01 -3.56
N ILE A 1208 -28.24 7.73 -4.56
CA ILE A 1208 -28.02 7.43 -5.98
C ILE A 1208 -26.78 8.16 -6.52
N TYR A 1209 -26.20 9.09 -5.76
CA TYR A 1209 -25.03 9.88 -6.16
C TYR A 1209 -23.69 9.39 -5.56
N SER A 1210 -23.72 8.43 -4.63
CA SER A 1210 -22.56 7.71 -4.09
C SER A 1210 -22.41 6.36 -4.74
#